data_AF-A0A1Y5FK52-F1
#
_entry.id   AF-A0A1Y5FK52-F1
#
_cell.length_a   1.000
_cell.length_b   1.000
_cell.length_c   1.000
_cell.angle_alpha   90.00
_cell.angle_beta   90.00
_cell.angle_gamma   90.00
#
_symmetry.space_group_name_H-M   'P 1'
#
loop_
_entity.id
_entity.type
_entity.pdbx_description
1 polymer ?
#
loop_
_entity_poly.entity_id
_entity_poly.type
_entity_poly.pdbx_seq_one_letter_code
_entity_poly.pdbx_strand_id
1 'polypeptide(L)'
;MVVLGKKYWLVIVLLLSGCTAIGTLQFEHRYGKSAVKERTVEKLPAGAVDYWHEVKPILEQRCVVCHGCYDASCQLKLSSIEGIERGASAVEVYHSTRLRAAPPSRLFEDAHSVGEWREHGFHSVLNERVDSVEANRQAGVMYRMLTLKEENPLPDAKQLPASFDLSLSREQSCAKDDNFGQFARKHPLWGMPYALPGLPDEEQKVLKQWLEQGALYTPRPPLLPEYVAQVKRWESFLNGDSFKEQLSSRYLFEHLYFAHLFFPHLDQRQFFTLVRSATPPGEPIQLIATRRPYDDPGLARVYYRIQPVLNAIVAKTHMPYRLDEQRMQRWQALFVDAPYKVVRLPSYAPELASNPFITFDALPVHSRYQFLLDEAQFTIQAFIKGSVCRGQVALNVIQDNFWVFFTNPDPQRLEIFEDFMARRNNSLELPAGLVDIYRPLKHWQAYKKQQQALMEEQDAYLADRLPVDAISLKLIWDGDGVNDNAALTVFRHFDSASVEKGLLGQAPKTAWVLDYGSLERIHYLLVAGYDVFGNAGHQLLTRLYMDFLRMEAETTFLQLLPESARVRERKHWYQGVHGDEINAYLTLPAFEKQSVPNIPYQSDDQKQELFELLTQRLKKVLPIKHQLQSIKIAAVREHLERLQLLKGKPAALMPELALVRVTDPAGDEYISLIANRSYSSMTSMFREQANRRPGEDTLSVLPGFIGAYPNAFFQVSSAELVGFVETITGLETISDYVGLLDKYGVRRTDARFWATSDIFHQAYRERYPLTSGILDFNRLENR
;
A
#
# COMPACT_ATOMS: atom_id res chain seq x y z
N MET A 1 27.31 25.24 37.65
CA MET A 1 27.50 25.87 36.33
C MET A 1 29.00 26.05 36.11
N VAL A 2 29.66 25.09 35.46
CA VAL A 2 31.07 25.22 35.07
C VAL A 2 31.09 25.67 33.62
N VAL A 3 31.60 26.89 33.40
CA VAL A 3 31.82 27.45 32.07
C VAL A 3 32.98 26.69 31.42
N LEU A 4 32.69 25.60 30.70
CA LEU A 4 33.65 25.03 29.77
C LEU A 4 33.88 26.05 28.65
N GLY A 5 35.04 26.71 28.67
CA GLY A 5 35.40 27.72 27.68
C GLY A 5 35.44 27.14 26.26
N LYS A 6 34.96 27.92 25.29
CA LYS A 6 34.94 27.61 23.84
C LYS A 6 36.24 26.99 23.29
N LYS A 7 37.40 27.28 23.91
CA LYS A 7 38.71 26.69 23.55
C LYS A 7 38.81 25.18 23.83
N TYR A 8 38.23 24.68 24.93
CA TYR A 8 38.25 23.25 25.25
C TYR A 8 37.31 22.45 24.34
N TRP A 9 36.19 23.06 23.93
CA TRP A 9 35.27 22.44 22.99
C TRP A 9 35.93 22.21 21.62
N LEU A 10 36.74 23.17 21.16
CA LEU A 10 37.49 23.07 19.90
C LEU A 10 38.58 21.99 19.95
N VAL A 11 39.26 21.84 21.09
CA VAL A 11 40.24 20.77 21.32
C VAL A 11 39.57 19.40 21.40
N ILE A 12 38.41 19.29 22.06
CA ILE A 12 37.62 18.05 22.13
C ILE A 12 37.11 17.66 20.73
N VAL A 13 36.63 18.62 19.93
CA VAL A 13 36.22 18.38 18.53
C VAL A 13 37.42 17.96 17.67
N LEU A 14 38.59 18.57 17.84
CA LEU A 14 39.82 18.17 17.13
C LEU A 14 40.32 16.77 17.54
N LEU A 15 40.22 16.41 18.83
CA LEU A 15 40.59 15.08 19.31
C LEU A 15 39.60 13.99 18.84
N LEU A 16 38.30 14.27 18.86
CA LEU A 16 37.26 13.34 18.39
C LEU A 16 37.30 13.15 16.86
N SER A 17 37.58 14.21 16.10
CA SER A 17 37.80 14.13 14.64
C SER A 17 39.12 13.42 14.30
N GLY A 18 40.17 13.59 15.10
CA GLY A 18 41.43 12.84 14.97
C GLY A 18 41.26 11.33 15.18
N CYS A 19 40.52 10.90 16.21
CA CYS A 19 40.30 9.47 16.50
C CYS A 19 39.49 8.76 15.41
N THR A 20 38.49 9.42 14.83
CA THR A 20 37.69 8.85 13.73
C THR A 20 38.51 8.74 12.44
N ALA A 21 39.28 9.77 12.09
CA ALA A 21 40.16 9.75 10.92
C ALA A 21 41.24 8.65 11.02
N ILE A 22 41.84 8.45 12.20
CA ILE A 22 42.85 7.39 12.42
C ILE A 22 42.22 6.00 12.26
N GLY A 23 41.00 5.78 12.77
CA GLY A 23 40.28 4.51 12.64
C GLY A 23 40.00 4.15 11.19
N THR A 24 39.49 5.10 10.40
CA THR A 24 39.22 4.89 8.96
C THR A 24 40.52 4.65 8.18
N LEU A 25 41.59 5.41 8.44
CA LEU A 25 42.90 5.22 7.79
C LEU A 25 43.53 3.86 8.12
N GLN A 26 43.41 3.38 9.37
CA GLN A 26 43.88 2.05 9.75
C GLN A 26 43.07 0.95 9.07
N PHE A 27 41.75 1.14 8.94
CA PHE A 27 40.88 0.18 8.26
C PHE A 27 41.18 0.11 6.75
N GLU A 28 41.40 1.26 6.11
CA GLU A 28 41.88 1.35 4.73
C GLU A 28 43.27 0.73 4.54
N HIS A 29 44.20 0.94 5.48
CA HIS A 29 45.53 0.32 5.40
C HIS A 29 45.44 -1.21 5.48
N ARG A 30 44.52 -1.76 6.29
CA ARG A 30 44.39 -3.21 6.47
C ARG A 30 43.67 -3.91 5.33
N TYR A 31 42.61 -3.29 4.79
CA TYR A 31 41.73 -3.96 3.82
C TYR A 31 41.74 -3.31 2.43
N GLY A 32 42.46 -2.21 2.24
CA GLY A 32 42.46 -1.43 1.00
C GLY A 32 41.34 -0.39 0.94
N LYS A 33 41.40 0.46 -0.08
CA LYS A 33 40.37 1.46 -0.37
C LYS A 33 39.08 0.79 -0.83
N SER A 34 37.94 1.39 -0.48
CA SER A 34 36.64 0.94 -0.97
C SER A 34 36.49 1.29 -2.45
N ALA A 35 36.02 0.33 -3.25
CA ALA A 35 35.70 0.51 -4.66
C ALA A 35 34.50 -0.36 -5.05
N VAL A 36 33.68 0.15 -5.96
CA VAL A 36 32.57 -0.62 -6.55
C VAL A 36 33.11 -1.91 -7.17
N LYS A 37 32.41 -3.02 -6.93
CA LYS A 37 32.77 -4.33 -7.48
C LYS A 37 31.64 -4.90 -8.31
N GLU A 38 32.02 -5.53 -9.42
CA GLU A 38 31.16 -6.43 -10.18
C GLU A 38 31.14 -7.79 -9.49
N ARG A 39 29.94 -8.31 -9.19
CA ARG A 39 29.74 -9.63 -8.54
C ARG A 39 29.06 -10.64 -9.45
N THR A 40 28.60 -10.20 -10.62
CA THR A 40 28.03 -11.08 -11.62
C THR A 40 29.13 -11.91 -12.26
N VAL A 41 28.97 -13.24 -12.25
CA VAL A 41 29.88 -14.19 -12.91
C VAL A 41 29.11 -15.07 -13.87
N GLU A 42 29.68 -15.38 -15.03
CA GLU A 42 29.02 -16.27 -16.01
C GLU A 42 28.78 -17.68 -15.43
N LYS A 43 29.71 -18.15 -14.60
CA LYS A 43 29.64 -19.46 -13.95
C LYS A 43 30.20 -19.36 -12.54
N LEU A 44 29.48 -19.96 -11.58
CA LEU A 44 29.95 -20.04 -10.20
C LEU A 44 31.18 -20.96 -10.07
N PRO A 45 32.14 -20.62 -9.19
CA PRO A 45 33.20 -21.54 -8.79
C PRO A 45 32.64 -22.85 -8.22
N ALA A 46 33.40 -23.95 -8.35
CA ALA A 46 32.98 -25.23 -7.77
C ALA A 46 32.83 -25.10 -6.24
N GLY A 47 31.69 -25.54 -5.70
CA GLY A 47 31.38 -25.45 -4.27
C GLY A 47 30.98 -24.06 -3.77
N ALA A 48 30.78 -23.08 -4.68
CA ALA A 48 30.20 -21.80 -4.32
C ALA A 48 28.69 -21.93 -4.06
N VAL A 49 28.18 -21.13 -3.12
CA VAL A 49 26.76 -21.04 -2.79
C VAL A 49 26.02 -20.32 -3.92
N ASP A 50 24.93 -20.91 -4.41
CA ASP A 50 24.12 -20.32 -5.47
C ASP A 50 23.11 -19.31 -4.91
N TYR A 51 23.20 -18.06 -5.39
CA TYR A 51 22.31 -17.00 -4.93
C TYR A 51 20.83 -17.32 -5.20
N TRP A 52 20.49 -17.86 -6.37
CA TRP A 52 19.11 -18.02 -6.81
C TRP A 52 18.39 -19.16 -6.08
N HIS A 53 19.08 -20.27 -5.83
CA HIS A 53 18.50 -21.49 -5.25
C HIS A 53 18.72 -21.60 -3.75
N GLU A 54 19.82 -21.07 -3.20
CA GLU A 54 20.17 -21.25 -1.78
C GLU A 54 19.98 -19.96 -0.96
N VAL A 55 20.39 -18.79 -1.49
CA VAL A 55 20.37 -17.53 -0.73
C VAL A 55 19.02 -16.81 -0.81
N LYS A 56 18.49 -16.63 -2.02
CA LYS A 56 17.26 -15.86 -2.26
C LYS A 56 16.06 -16.40 -1.45
N PRO A 57 15.81 -17.73 -1.36
CA PRO A 57 14.71 -18.23 -0.53
C PRO A 57 14.84 -17.85 0.95
N ILE A 58 16.06 -17.87 1.50
CA ILE A 58 16.32 -17.46 2.89
C ILE A 58 16.06 -15.96 3.05
N LEU A 59 16.57 -15.13 2.13
CA LEU A 59 16.32 -13.69 2.19
C LEU A 59 14.84 -13.36 2.13
N GLU A 60 14.07 -14.03 1.26
CA GLU A 60 12.62 -13.84 1.15
C GLU A 60 11.87 -14.21 2.42
N GLN A 61 12.24 -15.33 3.06
CA GLN A 61 11.55 -15.84 4.24
C GLN A 61 11.97 -15.15 5.55
N ARG A 62 13.18 -14.58 5.61
CA ARG A 62 13.78 -14.08 6.86
C ARG A 62 14.05 -12.60 6.89
N CYS A 63 14.35 -11.99 5.73
CA CYS A 63 14.86 -10.63 5.65
C CYS A 63 13.87 -9.68 4.96
N VAL A 64 13.25 -10.10 3.85
CA VAL A 64 12.30 -9.28 3.08
C VAL A 64 11.06 -8.91 3.89
N VAL A 65 10.69 -9.74 4.87
CA VAL A 65 9.63 -9.45 5.85
C VAL A 65 9.84 -8.12 6.60
N CYS A 66 11.09 -7.63 6.71
CA CYS A 66 11.38 -6.31 7.28
C CYS A 66 11.98 -5.34 6.25
N HIS A 67 12.64 -5.86 5.20
CA HIS A 67 13.42 -5.10 4.21
C HIS A 67 12.74 -4.98 2.83
N GLY A 68 11.41 -5.04 2.79
CA GLY A 68 10.62 -4.76 1.58
C GLY A 68 10.18 -3.29 1.46
N CYS A 69 9.92 -2.82 0.24
CA CYS A 69 9.38 -1.48 -0.05
C CYS A 69 10.17 -0.32 0.61
N TYR A 70 9.55 0.83 0.88
CA TYR A 70 10.15 2.02 1.50
C TYR A 70 10.10 2.04 3.03
N ASP A 71 9.43 1.07 3.64
CA ASP A 71 9.51 0.83 5.10
C ASP A 71 10.83 0.19 5.53
N ALA A 72 11.61 -0.31 4.56
CA ALA A 72 12.92 -0.89 4.82
C ALA A 72 13.84 0.11 5.52
N SER A 73 14.31 -0.25 6.70
CA SER A 73 15.25 0.59 7.47
C SER A 73 16.52 0.86 6.67
N CYS A 74 17.02 2.09 6.77
CA CYS A 74 18.15 2.57 5.97
C CYS A 74 17.96 2.40 4.45
N GLN A 75 16.70 2.38 3.96
CA GLN A 75 16.38 2.05 2.57
C GLN A 75 17.01 0.74 2.05
N LEU A 76 17.47 -0.16 2.92
CA LEU A 76 18.15 -1.38 2.52
C LEU A 76 17.12 -2.39 2.01
N LYS A 77 17.01 -2.53 0.68
CA LYS A 77 16.08 -3.46 0.04
C LYS A 77 16.76 -4.81 -0.17
N LEU A 78 16.28 -5.84 0.53
CA LEU A 78 16.80 -7.22 0.41
C LEU A 78 15.95 -8.09 -0.52
N SER A 79 15.01 -7.48 -1.24
CA SER A 79 14.07 -8.16 -2.15
C SER A 79 14.69 -8.58 -3.50
N SER A 80 15.93 -8.20 -3.77
CA SER A 80 16.66 -8.50 -5.01
C SER A 80 18.16 -8.31 -4.80
N ILE A 81 18.99 -8.95 -5.62
CA ILE A 81 20.46 -8.83 -5.51
C ILE A 81 20.91 -7.39 -5.78
N GLU A 82 20.27 -6.73 -6.74
CA GLU A 82 20.52 -5.34 -7.10
C GLU A 82 20.16 -4.39 -5.93
N GLY A 83 19.14 -4.74 -5.13
CA GLY A 83 18.82 -4.02 -3.89
C GLY A 83 19.90 -4.16 -2.81
N ILE A 84 20.52 -5.35 -2.70
CA ILE A 84 21.64 -5.61 -1.78
C ILE A 84 22.88 -4.84 -2.24
N GLU A 85 23.19 -4.86 -3.53
CA GLU A 85 24.35 -4.16 -4.11
C GLU A 85 24.22 -2.64 -4.07
N ARG A 86 23.00 -2.11 -4.28
CA ARG A 86 22.69 -0.71 -4.00
C ARG A 86 23.10 -0.33 -2.58
N GLY A 87 22.80 -1.18 -1.61
CA GLY A 87 23.17 -1.00 -0.22
C GLY A 87 22.20 -0.11 0.55
N ALA A 88 22.71 0.64 1.52
CA ALA A 88 21.93 1.37 2.51
C ALA A 88 22.13 2.89 2.40
N SER A 89 21.12 3.65 2.83
CA SER A 89 21.13 5.11 2.95
C SER A 89 20.35 5.55 4.17
N ALA A 90 20.88 6.51 4.93
CA ALA A 90 20.18 7.08 6.08
C ALA A 90 19.08 8.09 5.69
N VAL A 91 18.95 8.42 4.40
CA VAL A 91 17.92 9.35 3.92
C VAL A 91 16.55 8.69 4.09
N GLU A 92 15.64 9.35 4.81
CA GLU A 92 14.28 8.84 5.00
C GLU A 92 13.43 9.15 3.77
N VAL A 93 12.70 8.13 3.28
CA VAL A 93 11.72 8.31 2.20
C VAL A 93 10.46 8.96 2.76
N TYR A 94 9.85 8.35 3.79
CA TYR A 94 8.69 8.88 4.51
C TYR A 94 9.09 9.97 5.52
N HIS A 95 9.32 11.19 5.04
CA HIS A 95 9.71 12.33 5.88
C HIS A 95 8.72 13.50 5.71
N SER A 96 7.63 13.47 6.48
CA SER A 96 6.48 14.37 6.33
C SER A 96 6.76 15.85 6.65
N THR A 97 7.93 16.17 7.22
CA THR A 97 8.35 17.53 7.60
C THR A 97 9.41 18.12 6.66
N ARG A 98 9.75 17.44 5.55
CA ARG A 98 10.77 17.93 4.61
C ARG A 98 10.33 19.24 3.94
N LEU A 99 11.23 20.23 3.87
CA LEU A 99 10.94 21.53 3.25
C LEU A 99 10.94 21.50 1.72
N ARG A 100 11.76 20.62 1.13
CA ARG A 100 11.89 20.42 -0.32
C ARG A 100 11.71 18.95 -0.66
N ALA A 101 11.26 18.67 -1.87
CA ALA A 101 11.23 17.34 -2.44
C ALA A 101 12.62 16.69 -2.40
N ALA A 102 12.68 15.40 -2.05
CA ALA A 102 13.90 14.61 -2.17
C ALA A 102 14.06 14.09 -3.60
N PRO A 103 15.31 13.82 -4.04
CA PRO A 103 15.56 12.99 -5.22
C PRO A 103 14.91 11.61 -5.06
N PRO A 104 14.23 11.09 -6.10
CA PRO A 104 13.73 9.73 -6.11
C PRO A 104 14.85 8.68 -5.93
N SER A 105 14.51 7.54 -5.32
CA SER A 105 15.43 6.42 -5.05
C SER A 105 14.79 5.04 -5.33
N ARG A 106 13.92 4.97 -6.34
CA ARG A 106 13.28 3.76 -6.86
C ARG A 106 14.32 2.84 -7.46
N LEU A 107 14.33 1.61 -6.98
CA LEU A 107 15.21 0.58 -7.49
C LEU A 107 14.79 0.23 -8.93
N PHE A 108 15.76 0.08 -9.84
CA PHE A 108 15.58 -0.17 -11.28
C PHE A 108 15.07 1.01 -12.13
N GLU A 109 14.77 2.16 -11.52
CA GLU A 109 14.28 3.33 -12.24
C GLU A 109 15.24 4.52 -12.14
N ASP A 110 15.70 4.86 -10.93
CA ASP A 110 16.42 6.11 -10.69
C ASP A 110 17.96 5.97 -10.80
N ALA A 111 18.47 4.74 -10.90
CA ALA A 111 19.86 4.40 -11.23
C ALA A 111 19.98 2.94 -11.68
N HIS A 112 20.93 2.67 -12.57
CA HIS A 112 21.10 1.40 -13.30
C HIS A 112 22.46 0.72 -13.03
N SER A 113 23.33 1.31 -12.22
CA SER A 113 24.60 0.71 -11.82
C SER A 113 24.91 0.94 -10.33
N VAL A 114 25.75 0.08 -9.75
CA VAL A 114 26.20 0.25 -8.35
C VAL A 114 26.97 1.57 -8.18
N GLY A 115 27.73 1.97 -9.19
CA GLY A 115 28.44 3.27 -9.21
C GLY A 115 27.50 4.45 -9.07
N GLU A 116 26.44 4.51 -9.88
CA GLU A 116 25.42 5.55 -9.77
C GLU A 116 24.77 5.56 -8.37
N TRP A 117 24.50 4.40 -7.78
CA TRP A 117 23.96 4.36 -6.41
C TRP A 117 24.91 4.94 -5.35
N ARG A 118 26.23 4.77 -5.51
CA ARG A 118 27.22 5.41 -4.63
C ARG A 118 27.21 6.94 -4.80
N GLU A 119 27.08 7.43 -6.02
CA GLU A 119 26.92 8.86 -6.32
C GLU A 119 25.62 9.43 -5.74
N HIS A 120 24.55 8.63 -5.72
CA HIS A 120 23.29 8.92 -5.05
C HIS A 120 23.34 8.81 -3.51
N GLY A 121 24.52 8.60 -2.92
CA GLY A 121 24.76 8.63 -1.48
C GLY A 121 24.42 7.34 -0.74
N PHE A 122 24.19 6.24 -1.45
CA PHE A 122 24.11 4.92 -0.83
C PHE A 122 25.51 4.37 -0.52
N HIS A 123 25.64 3.59 0.55
CA HIS A 123 26.86 2.89 0.91
C HIS A 123 26.67 1.38 0.88
N SER A 124 27.73 0.64 0.58
CA SER A 124 27.69 -0.81 0.49
C SER A 124 27.39 -1.47 1.85
N VAL A 125 26.59 -2.54 1.81
CA VAL A 125 26.45 -3.49 2.92
C VAL A 125 27.27 -4.76 2.72
N LEU A 126 27.85 -4.92 1.53
CA LEU A 126 28.78 -5.98 1.13
C LEU A 126 30.23 -5.45 1.17
N ASN A 127 31.22 -6.35 1.12
CA ASN A 127 32.61 -5.93 1.08
C ASN A 127 32.98 -5.32 -0.29
N GLU A 128 33.39 -4.05 -0.29
CA GLU A 128 33.92 -3.30 -1.44
C GLU A 128 35.43 -3.04 -1.35
N ARG A 129 36.13 -3.71 -0.43
CA ARG A 129 37.59 -3.60 -0.25
C ARG A 129 38.31 -4.78 -0.88
N VAL A 130 39.51 -5.16 -0.46
CA VAL A 130 40.20 -6.35 -0.99
C VAL A 130 39.29 -7.58 -0.93
N ASP A 131 39.31 -8.41 -1.98
CA ASP A 131 38.52 -9.64 -2.01
C ASP A 131 39.27 -10.80 -1.35
N SER A 132 39.00 -10.99 -0.06
CA SER A 132 39.51 -12.09 0.74
C SER A 132 38.46 -12.50 1.76
N VAL A 133 38.49 -13.75 2.21
CA VAL A 133 37.55 -14.24 3.23
C VAL A 133 37.57 -13.35 4.49
N GLU A 134 38.75 -12.95 4.95
CA GLU A 134 38.88 -12.06 6.10
C GLU A 134 38.24 -10.68 5.84
N ALA A 135 38.50 -10.06 4.69
CA ALA A 135 37.90 -8.77 4.34
C ALA A 135 36.39 -8.88 4.14
N ASN A 136 35.91 -9.97 3.53
CA ASN A 136 34.48 -10.24 3.36
C ASN A 136 33.76 -10.32 4.71
N ARG A 137 34.40 -10.90 5.74
CA ARG A 137 33.89 -10.93 7.12
C ARG A 137 33.96 -9.58 7.84
N GLN A 138 35.06 -8.85 7.68
CA GLN A 138 35.35 -7.66 8.50
C GLN A 138 34.83 -6.35 7.89
N ALA A 139 34.75 -6.25 6.57
CA ALA A 139 34.20 -5.10 5.85
C ALA A 139 32.77 -5.32 5.35
N GLY A 140 32.28 -6.56 5.29
CA GLY A 140 30.87 -6.85 4.98
C GLY A 140 29.95 -6.53 6.16
N VAL A 141 29.22 -5.41 6.11
CA VAL A 141 28.25 -5.02 7.15
C VAL A 141 27.20 -6.10 7.36
N MET A 142 26.68 -6.71 6.28
CA MET A 142 25.68 -7.77 6.38
C MET A 142 26.20 -8.99 7.14
N TYR A 143 27.44 -9.44 6.87
CA TYR A 143 28.07 -10.54 7.61
C TYR A 143 28.20 -10.22 9.11
N ARG A 144 28.58 -8.98 9.42
CA ARG A 144 28.76 -8.53 10.80
C ARG A 144 27.44 -8.36 11.54
N MET A 145 26.35 -7.98 10.87
CA MET A 145 25.01 -7.95 11.46
C MET A 145 24.52 -9.35 11.84
N LEU A 146 24.79 -10.37 11.01
CA LEU A 146 24.47 -11.77 11.33
C LEU A 146 25.32 -12.27 12.50
N THR A 147 26.63 -12.02 12.47
CA THR A 147 27.54 -12.37 13.57
C THR A 147 27.14 -11.68 14.89
N LEU A 148 26.74 -10.41 14.84
CA LEU A 148 26.29 -9.68 16.02
C LEU A 148 25.07 -10.35 16.68
N LYS A 149 24.14 -10.87 15.87
CA LYS A 149 22.96 -11.60 16.35
C LYS A 149 23.32 -12.93 16.98
N GLU A 150 24.26 -13.64 16.37
CA GLU A 150 24.79 -14.92 16.85
C GLU A 150 25.48 -14.79 18.21
N GLU A 151 26.33 -13.76 18.35
CA GLU A 151 27.07 -13.48 19.59
C GLU A 151 26.16 -12.91 20.69
N ASN A 152 25.05 -12.26 20.32
CA ASN A 152 24.13 -11.58 21.22
C ASN A 152 22.68 -11.97 20.87
N PRO A 153 22.24 -13.20 21.21
CA PRO A 153 20.87 -13.64 20.96
C PRO A 153 19.85 -12.78 21.73
N LEU A 154 18.57 -12.94 21.40
CA LEU A 154 17.51 -12.24 22.15
C LEU A 154 17.55 -12.63 23.63
N PRO A 155 17.20 -11.70 24.54
CA PRO A 155 17.02 -12.03 25.95
C PRO A 155 15.95 -13.12 26.14
N ASP A 156 16.16 -14.00 27.11
CA ASP A 156 15.15 -15.00 27.52
C ASP A 156 14.02 -14.32 28.32
N ALA A 157 13.13 -13.65 27.58
CA ALA A 157 11.99 -12.92 28.11
C ALA A 157 10.83 -12.95 27.11
N LYS A 158 9.59 -12.91 27.61
CA LYS A 158 8.40 -12.84 26.75
C LYS A 158 8.31 -11.51 25.98
N GLN A 159 8.72 -10.41 26.60
CA GLN A 159 8.72 -9.09 25.99
C GLN A 159 10.16 -8.59 25.85
N LEU A 160 10.47 -7.97 24.72
CA LEU A 160 11.75 -7.31 24.52
C LEU A 160 11.88 -6.09 25.44
N PRO A 161 13.08 -5.82 25.99
CA PRO A 161 13.32 -4.63 26.79
C PRO A 161 13.25 -3.35 25.95
N ALA A 162 13.09 -2.21 26.63
CA ALA A 162 13.01 -0.88 26.01
C ALA A 162 14.29 -0.46 25.23
N SER A 163 15.38 -1.23 25.30
CA SER A 163 16.57 -1.01 24.47
C SER A 163 16.35 -1.31 22.99
N PHE A 164 15.25 -1.99 22.63
CA PHE A 164 14.79 -2.12 21.25
C PHE A 164 13.84 -0.98 20.90
N ASP A 165 14.23 -0.15 19.93
CA ASP A 165 13.31 0.80 19.33
C ASP A 165 12.52 0.11 18.20
N LEU A 166 11.24 -0.14 18.47
CA LEU A 166 10.28 -0.75 17.55
C LEU A 166 9.34 0.28 16.91
N SER A 167 9.58 1.57 17.14
CA SER A 167 8.76 2.63 16.55
C SER A 167 9.00 2.73 15.03
N LEU A 168 7.94 3.04 14.29
CA LEU A 168 8.01 3.24 12.84
C LEU A 168 8.71 4.55 12.43
N SER A 169 8.94 5.46 13.38
CA SER A 169 9.58 6.77 13.17
C SER A 169 10.91 6.88 13.94
N ARG A 170 11.59 5.75 14.14
CA ARG A 170 12.89 5.70 14.80
C ARG A 170 13.97 6.39 13.97
N GLU A 171 14.97 6.94 14.67
CA GLU A 171 16.18 7.48 14.03
C GLU A 171 16.93 6.37 13.28
N GLN A 172 17.32 6.62 12.03
CA GLN A 172 18.00 5.65 11.20
C GLN A 172 19.46 5.44 11.68
N SER A 173 19.80 4.22 12.08
CA SER A 173 21.17 3.83 12.48
C SER A 173 21.81 2.95 11.41
N CYS A 174 22.39 3.60 10.40
CA CYS A 174 22.91 2.93 9.19
C CYS A 174 24.43 2.76 9.26
N ALA A 175 24.88 1.68 9.90
CA ALA A 175 26.29 1.37 10.04
C ALA A 175 26.98 1.18 8.67
N LYS A 176 28.26 1.58 8.63
CA LYS A 176 29.21 1.37 7.53
C LYS A 176 30.31 0.42 7.99
N ASP A 177 31.09 -0.06 7.04
CA ASP A 177 32.20 -0.99 7.30
C ASP A 177 33.21 -0.46 8.33
N ASP A 178 33.60 0.81 8.21
CA ASP A 178 34.59 1.47 9.06
C ASP A 178 34.08 1.83 10.46
N ASN A 179 32.77 2.04 10.64
CA ASN A 179 32.17 2.47 11.92
C ASN A 179 31.38 1.37 12.64
N PHE A 180 31.18 0.20 12.02
CA PHE A 180 30.36 -0.88 12.58
C PHE A 180 30.81 -1.32 13.99
N GLY A 181 32.11 -1.29 14.28
CA GLY A 181 32.61 -1.67 15.61
C GLY A 181 32.08 -0.75 16.72
N GLN A 182 31.87 0.53 16.42
CA GLN A 182 31.23 1.47 17.35
C GLN A 182 29.73 1.17 17.45
N PHE A 183 29.07 0.90 16.33
CA PHE A 183 27.66 0.51 16.30
C PHE A 183 27.40 -0.71 17.18
N ALA A 184 28.16 -1.80 16.99
CA ALA A 184 27.99 -3.05 17.75
C ALA A 184 28.18 -2.85 19.27
N ARG A 185 29.14 -2.03 19.70
CA ARG A 185 29.33 -1.71 21.13
C ARG A 185 28.18 -0.90 21.72
N LYS A 186 27.61 0.04 20.94
CA LYS A 186 26.48 0.88 21.38
C LYS A 186 25.16 0.11 21.35
N HIS A 187 25.03 -0.84 20.42
CA HIS A 187 23.80 -1.57 20.12
C HIS A 187 24.05 -3.09 20.04
N PRO A 188 24.50 -3.74 21.14
CA PRO A 188 24.92 -5.15 21.10
C PRO A 188 23.78 -6.11 20.71
N LEU A 189 22.53 -5.79 21.05
CA LEU A 189 21.35 -6.61 20.76
C LEU A 189 20.71 -6.32 19.39
N TRP A 190 21.29 -5.44 18.57
CA TRP A 190 20.69 -4.98 17.30
C TRP A 190 21.18 -5.77 16.07
N GLY A 191 21.72 -6.97 16.28
CA GLY A 191 22.01 -7.91 15.20
C GLY A 191 20.76 -8.31 14.42
N MET A 192 20.95 -8.77 13.18
CA MET A 192 19.85 -9.14 12.29
C MET A 192 19.59 -10.66 12.32
N PRO A 193 18.33 -11.12 12.33
CA PRO A 193 17.09 -10.34 12.27
C PRO A 193 16.81 -9.50 13.52
N TYR A 194 16.55 -8.20 13.31
CA TYR A 194 16.35 -7.24 14.39
C TYR A 194 15.04 -7.53 15.13
N ALA A 195 15.11 -7.61 16.46
CA ALA A 195 13.95 -7.83 17.34
C ALA A 195 13.11 -9.08 17.00
N LEU A 196 13.74 -10.10 16.42
CA LEU A 196 13.20 -11.43 16.11
C LEU A 196 14.24 -12.50 16.46
N PRO A 197 13.91 -13.80 16.53
CA PRO A 197 14.90 -14.82 16.87
C PRO A 197 16.02 -14.89 15.83
N GLY A 198 17.15 -15.48 16.21
CA GLY A 198 18.22 -15.79 15.27
C GLY A 198 17.71 -16.65 14.11
N LEU A 199 18.46 -16.66 13.00
CA LEU A 199 18.14 -17.55 11.88
C LEU A 199 18.37 -19.01 12.29
N PRO A 200 17.66 -19.97 11.69
CA PRO A 200 18.06 -21.37 11.75
C PRO A 200 19.54 -21.55 11.33
N ASP A 201 20.29 -22.38 12.07
CA ASP A 201 21.75 -22.50 11.92
C ASP A 201 22.19 -22.80 10.48
N GLU A 202 21.50 -23.71 9.78
CA GLU A 202 21.81 -24.06 8.39
C GLU A 202 21.57 -22.89 7.42
N GLU A 203 20.48 -22.14 7.61
CA GLU A 203 20.20 -20.95 6.80
C GLU A 203 21.25 -19.85 7.04
N GLN A 204 21.62 -19.64 8.30
CA GLN A 204 22.66 -18.68 8.68
C GLN A 204 24.01 -19.04 8.05
N LYS A 205 24.37 -20.32 8.06
CA LYS A 205 25.60 -20.82 7.46
C LYS A 205 25.64 -20.57 5.96
N VAL A 206 24.54 -20.84 5.24
CA VAL A 206 24.42 -20.53 3.80
C VAL A 206 24.67 -19.04 3.53
N LEU A 207 24.01 -18.14 4.26
CA LEU A 207 24.19 -16.70 4.09
C LEU A 207 25.62 -16.26 4.39
N LYS A 208 26.22 -16.73 5.50
CA LYS A 208 27.59 -16.37 5.89
C LYS A 208 28.61 -16.89 4.87
N GLN A 209 28.44 -18.12 4.37
CA GLN A 209 29.32 -18.69 3.35
C GLN A 209 29.23 -17.92 2.03
N TRP A 210 28.02 -17.59 1.57
CA TRP A 210 27.84 -16.76 0.37
C TRP A 210 28.53 -15.39 0.50
N LEU A 211 28.38 -14.73 1.65
CA LEU A 211 29.05 -13.46 1.93
C LEU A 211 30.58 -13.60 1.98
N GLU A 212 31.11 -14.65 2.60
CA GLU A 212 32.54 -14.97 2.64
C GLU A 212 33.14 -15.23 1.26
N GLN A 213 32.35 -15.79 0.35
CA GLN A 213 32.68 -16.03 -1.06
C GLN A 213 32.56 -14.78 -1.94
N GLY A 214 32.34 -13.60 -1.35
CA GLY A 214 32.27 -12.33 -2.07
C GLY A 214 30.87 -11.95 -2.58
N ALA A 215 29.84 -12.72 -2.20
CA ALA A 215 28.45 -12.52 -2.60
C ALA A 215 28.25 -12.60 -4.13
N LEU A 216 28.96 -13.51 -4.80
CA LEU A 216 28.85 -13.73 -6.24
C LEU A 216 27.49 -14.30 -6.63
N TYR A 217 27.06 -14.01 -7.85
CA TYR A 217 25.82 -14.54 -8.42
C TYR A 217 25.92 -14.64 -9.95
N THR A 218 25.09 -15.50 -10.54
CA THR A 218 24.98 -15.62 -12.01
C THR A 218 23.93 -14.66 -12.55
N PRO A 219 24.02 -14.25 -13.84
CA PRO A 219 22.96 -13.50 -14.48
C PRO A 219 21.59 -14.16 -14.30
N ARG A 220 20.56 -13.34 -14.16
CA ARG A 220 19.18 -13.83 -14.05
C ARG A 220 18.82 -14.67 -15.29
N PRO A 221 18.14 -15.82 -15.12
CA PRO A 221 17.67 -16.60 -16.25
C PRO A 221 16.80 -15.77 -17.20
N PRO A 222 16.92 -15.96 -18.52
CA PRO A 222 16.05 -15.28 -19.48
C PRO A 222 14.60 -15.75 -19.34
N LEU A 223 13.67 -14.93 -19.79
CA LEU A 223 12.25 -15.30 -19.87
C LEU A 223 12.05 -16.50 -20.81
N LEU A 224 11.11 -17.38 -20.43
CA LEU A 224 10.71 -18.48 -21.31
C LEU A 224 10.01 -17.93 -22.58
N PRO A 225 10.16 -18.60 -23.74
CA PRO A 225 9.63 -18.11 -25.02
C PRO A 225 8.12 -17.78 -25.01
N GLU A 226 7.33 -18.52 -24.24
CA GLU A 226 5.89 -18.30 -24.09
C GLU A 226 5.57 -16.95 -23.43
N TYR A 227 6.36 -16.50 -22.45
CA TYR A 227 6.22 -15.16 -21.87
C TYR A 227 6.60 -14.09 -22.88
N VAL A 228 7.68 -14.29 -23.63
CA VAL A 228 8.13 -13.36 -24.68
C VAL A 228 7.04 -13.18 -25.75
N ALA A 229 6.36 -14.27 -26.13
CA ALA A 229 5.26 -14.22 -27.07
C ALA A 229 4.06 -13.40 -26.55
N GLN A 230 3.69 -13.58 -25.27
CA GLN A 230 2.62 -12.79 -24.64
C GLN A 230 2.99 -11.31 -24.52
N VAL A 231 4.21 -11.00 -24.07
CA VAL A 231 4.74 -9.64 -24.01
C VAL A 231 4.66 -8.98 -25.38
N LYS A 232 5.16 -9.62 -26.44
CA LYS A 232 5.11 -9.08 -27.80
C LYS A 232 3.68 -8.79 -28.26
N ARG A 233 2.73 -9.67 -27.94
CA ARG A 233 1.32 -9.50 -28.32
C ARG A 233 0.72 -8.25 -27.66
N TRP A 234 0.92 -8.10 -26.35
CA TRP A 234 0.41 -6.94 -25.61
C TRP A 234 1.12 -5.64 -25.99
N GLU A 235 2.43 -5.67 -26.19
CA GLU A 235 3.17 -4.51 -26.69
C GLU A 235 2.70 -4.09 -28.09
N SER A 236 2.29 -5.02 -28.95
CA SER A 236 1.72 -4.67 -30.27
C SER A 236 0.40 -3.91 -30.14
N PHE A 237 -0.46 -4.32 -29.20
CA PHE A 237 -1.73 -3.62 -28.91
C PHE A 237 -1.49 -2.22 -28.31
N LEU A 238 -0.56 -2.09 -27.36
CA LEU A 238 -0.29 -0.85 -26.65
C LEU A 238 0.49 0.20 -27.47
N ASN A 239 1.02 -0.17 -28.64
CA ASN A 239 1.91 0.69 -29.42
C ASN A 239 1.42 0.96 -30.84
N GLY A 240 0.10 0.96 -31.05
CA GLY A 240 -0.50 1.44 -32.30
C GLY A 240 -0.06 2.87 -32.68
N ASP A 241 -0.09 3.17 -33.97
CA ASP A 241 0.43 4.44 -34.51
C ASP A 241 -0.61 5.57 -34.51
N SER A 242 -1.91 5.26 -34.44
CA SER A 242 -2.94 6.30 -34.46
C SER A 242 -2.91 7.13 -33.16
N PHE A 243 -3.29 8.42 -33.24
CA PHE A 243 -3.42 9.25 -32.02
C PHE A 243 -4.44 8.69 -31.02
N LYS A 244 -5.42 7.93 -31.52
CA LYS A 244 -6.40 7.25 -30.69
C LYS A 244 -5.74 6.19 -29.81
N GLU A 245 -5.02 5.25 -30.42
CA GLU A 245 -4.31 4.18 -29.71
C GLU A 245 -3.24 4.74 -28.76
N GLN A 246 -2.55 5.81 -29.18
CA GLN A 246 -1.58 6.52 -28.35
C GLN A 246 -2.19 7.13 -27.09
N LEU A 247 -3.33 7.82 -27.24
CA LEU A 247 -4.04 8.42 -26.12
C LEU A 247 -4.59 7.34 -25.18
N SER A 248 -5.15 6.27 -25.73
CA SER A 248 -5.65 5.13 -24.95
C SER A 248 -4.53 4.44 -24.17
N SER A 249 -3.38 4.22 -24.79
CA SER A 249 -2.23 3.56 -24.13
C SER A 249 -1.61 4.45 -23.06
N ARG A 250 -1.60 5.78 -23.25
CA ARG A 250 -1.28 6.74 -22.19
C ARG A 250 -2.22 6.61 -21.00
N TYR A 251 -3.53 6.57 -21.24
CA TYR A 251 -4.53 6.40 -20.18
C TYR A 251 -4.32 5.09 -19.42
N LEU A 252 -4.14 3.96 -20.14
CA LEU A 252 -3.87 2.66 -19.53
C LEU A 252 -2.57 2.68 -18.70
N PHE A 253 -1.50 3.29 -19.20
CA PHE A 253 -0.25 3.41 -18.45
C PHE A 253 -0.39 4.22 -17.17
N GLU A 254 -1.02 5.40 -17.23
CA GLU A 254 -1.23 6.26 -16.05
C GLU A 254 -2.09 5.58 -14.97
N HIS A 255 -2.86 4.55 -15.33
CA HIS A 255 -3.66 3.74 -14.39
C HIS A 255 -3.02 2.41 -13.97
N LEU A 256 -2.02 1.89 -14.71
CA LEU A 256 -1.49 0.53 -14.52
C LEU A 256 0.03 0.45 -14.27
N TYR A 257 0.77 1.56 -14.24
CA TYR A 257 2.24 1.54 -14.10
C TYR A 257 2.77 0.85 -12.83
N PHE A 258 1.96 0.76 -11.77
CA PHE A 258 2.28 0.07 -10.50
C PHE A 258 1.69 -1.35 -10.42
N ALA A 259 0.94 -1.80 -11.44
CA ALA A 259 0.32 -3.11 -11.45
C ALA A 259 1.38 -4.22 -11.55
N HIS A 260 1.09 -5.35 -10.90
CA HIS A 260 1.80 -6.60 -11.16
C HIS A 260 1.02 -7.40 -12.21
N LEU A 261 1.34 -7.15 -13.48
CA LEU A 261 0.71 -7.79 -14.63
C LEU A 261 1.04 -9.28 -14.67
N PHE A 262 0.08 -10.12 -15.01
CA PHE A 262 0.31 -11.56 -15.21
C PHE A 262 -0.53 -12.12 -16.37
N PHE A 263 -0.06 -13.24 -16.94
CA PHE A 263 -0.74 -13.95 -18.03
C PHE A 263 -1.41 -15.23 -17.48
N PRO A 264 -2.75 -15.32 -17.41
CA PRO A 264 -3.46 -16.44 -16.76
C PRO A 264 -3.17 -17.83 -17.30
N HIS A 265 -2.80 -17.93 -18.58
CA HIS A 265 -2.54 -19.21 -19.26
C HIS A 265 -1.13 -19.75 -19.02
N LEU A 266 -0.26 -18.98 -18.36
CA LEU A 266 1.11 -19.36 -18.01
C LEU A 266 1.24 -19.57 -16.50
N ASP A 267 2.45 -19.82 -15.99
CA ASP A 267 2.67 -19.80 -14.53
C ASP A 267 2.33 -18.40 -14.01
N GLN A 268 1.29 -18.34 -13.19
CA GLN A 268 0.70 -17.12 -12.66
C GLN A 268 1.51 -16.51 -11.50
N ARG A 269 2.71 -17.06 -11.23
CA ARG A 269 3.67 -16.53 -10.26
C ARG A 269 4.75 -15.65 -10.89
N GLN A 270 4.78 -15.57 -12.23
CA GLN A 270 5.63 -14.61 -12.95
C GLN A 270 4.86 -13.33 -13.21
N PHE A 271 5.35 -12.22 -12.65
CA PHE A 271 4.74 -10.90 -12.77
C PHE A 271 5.60 -9.95 -13.62
N PHE A 272 4.93 -8.95 -14.20
CA PHE A 272 5.51 -7.91 -15.05
C PHE A 272 4.99 -6.53 -14.64
N THR A 273 5.69 -5.48 -15.05
CA THR A 273 5.23 -4.09 -14.93
C THR A 273 5.15 -3.43 -16.31
N LEU A 274 4.28 -2.44 -16.43
CA LEU A 274 4.17 -1.59 -17.61
C LEU A 274 5.07 -0.36 -17.45
N VAL A 275 5.94 -0.11 -18.40
CA VAL A 275 6.89 1.01 -18.38
C VAL A 275 6.83 1.83 -19.66
N ARG A 276 7.27 3.10 -19.58
CA ARG A 276 7.53 3.93 -20.76
C ARG A 276 8.95 3.69 -21.25
N SER A 277 9.11 3.62 -22.57
CA SER A 277 10.40 3.42 -23.22
C SER A 277 10.61 4.35 -24.41
N ALA A 278 11.86 4.76 -24.61
CA ALA A 278 12.29 5.52 -25.77
C ALA A 278 12.38 4.65 -27.05
N THR A 279 12.46 3.32 -26.88
CA THR A 279 12.69 2.35 -27.95
C THR A 279 11.46 1.46 -28.20
N PRO A 280 11.14 1.15 -29.48
CA PRO A 280 9.96 0.37 -29.86
C PRO A 280 10.05 -1.12 -29.46
N PRO A 281 8.92 -1.85 -29.47
CA PRO A 281 8.90 -3.31 -29.35
C PRO A 281 9.87 -4.01 -30.30
N GLY A 282 10.65 -4.97 -29.78
CA GLY A 282 11.71 -5.66 -30.52
C GLY A 282 13.12 -5.14 -30.23
N GLU A 283 13.26 -3.95 -29.64
CA GLU A 283 14.53 -3.41 -29.15
C GLU A 283 14.64 -3.50 -27.61
N PRO A 284 15.87 -3.52 -27.05
CA PRO A 284 16.09 -3.43 -25.61
C PRO A 284 15.44 -2.18 -25.02
N ILE A 285 14.74 -2.34 -23.89
CA ILE A 285 14.01 -1.24 -23.25
C ILE A 285 15.01 -0.17 -22.78
N GLN A 286 14.90 1.03 -23.36
CA GLN A 286 15.47 2.25 -22.77
C GLN A 286 14.39 2.91 -21.91
N LEU A 287 14.49 2.77 -20.59
CA LEU A 287 13.46 3.19 -19.64
C LEU A 287 13.34 4.72 -19.56
N ILE A 288 12.11 5.23 -19.55
CA ILE A 288 11.80 6.65 -19.26
C ILE A 288 11.26 6.74 -17.82
N ALA A 289 12.15 6.97 -16.87
CA ALA A 289 11.83 7.08 -15.45
C ALA A 289 11.60 8.55 -15.03
N THR A 290 10.36 9.02 -15.15
CA THR A 290 9.95 10.32 -14.58
C THR A 290 9.46 10.18 -13.15
N ARG A 291 9.28 11.30 -12.44
CA ARG A 291 8.81 11.31 -11.05
C ARG A 291 7.34 10.87 -10.95
N ARG A 292 6.49 11.31 -11.87
CA ARG A 292 5.09 10.90 -12.01
C ARG A 292 4.83 10.30 -13.39
N PRO A 293 3.87 9.37 -13.54
CA PRO A 293 3.57 8.71 -14.81
C PRO A 293 3.14 9.69 -15.92
N TYR A 294 2.52 10.81 -15.55
CA TYR A 294 2.08 11.84 -16.50
C TYR A 294 3.10 12.97 -16.73
N ASP A 295 4.28 12.92 -16.10
CA ASP A 295 5.31 13.92 -16.37
C ASP A 295 5.86 13.77 -17.81
N ASP A 296 6.32 14.88 -18.37
CA ASP A 296 6.87 14.96 -19.72
C ASP A 296 7.99 13.92 -19.95
N PRO A 297 7.82 12.99 -20.90
CA PRO A 297 8.82 11.99 -21.23
C PRO A 297 10.05 12.57 -21.96
N GLY A 298 10.02 13.83 -22.40
CA GLY A 298 11.11 14.48 -23.14
C GLY A 298 11.25 14.00 -24.58
N LEU A 299 10.27 13.27 -25.10
CA LEU A 299 10.29 12.63 -26.42
C LEU A 299 8.95 12.82 -27.13
N ALA A 300 8.99 12.95 -28.47
CA ALA A 300 7.79 13.08 -29.28
C ALA A 300 6.96 11.79 -29.36
N ARG A 301 7.61 10.63 -29.29
CA ARG A 301 6.99 9.30 -29.32
C ARG A 301 7.50 8.50 -28.12
N VAL A 302 6.56 7.91 -27.40
CA VAL A 302 6.81 7.00 -26.28
C VAL A 302 6.24 5.64 -26.64
N TYR A 303 6.94 4.59 -26.23
CA TYR A 303 6.46 3.22 -26.32
C TYR A 303 6.13 2.66 -24.94
N TYR A 304 5.03 1.94 -24.83
CA TYR A 304 4.60 1.26 -23.61
C TYR A 304 5.08 -0.20 -23.67
N ARG A 305 6.02 -0.54 -22.81
CA ARG A 305 6.75 -1.82 -22.82
C ARG A 305 6.48 -2.60 -21.54
N ILE A 306 6.53 -3.92 -21.62
CA ILE A 306 6.28 -4.82 -20.48
C ILE A 306 7.59 -5.48 -20.08
N GLN A 307 7.99 -5.33 -18.82
CA GLN A 307 9.21 -5.95 -18.29
C GLN A 307 8.96 -6.77 -17.01
N PRO A 308 9.77 -7.79 -16.71
CA PRO A 308 9.58 -8.60 -15.51
C PRO A 308 9.72 -7.81 -14.21
N VAL A 309 8.91 -8.16 -13.20
CA VAL A 309 9.16 -7.73 -11.83
C VAL A 309 10.39 -8.47 -11.30
N LEU A 310 11.46 -7.73 -10.97
CA LEU A 310 12.73 -8.31 -10.55
C LEU A 310 12.87 -8.52 -9.03
N ASN A 311 12.03 -7.84 -8.25
CA ASN A 311 11.98 -7.95 -6.79
C ASN A 311 11.08 -9.10 -6.35
N ALA A 312 11.37 -9.65 -5.18
CA ALA A 312 10.46 -10.49 -4.42
C ALA A 312 9.10 -9.80 -4.23
N ILE A 313 8.03 -10.57 -4.37
CA ILE A 313 6.65 -10.09 -4.24
C ILE A 313 6.30 -9.91 -2.77
N VAL A 314 6.04 -8.67 -2.35
CA VAL A 314 5.62 -8.32 -0.98
C VAL A 314 4.14 -7.95 -0.95
N ALA A 315 3.38 -8.48 0.02
CA ALA A 315 1.92 -8.36 0.07
C ALA A 315 1.43 -6.89 0.15
N LYS A 316 2.26 -6.02 0.72
CA LYS A 316 1.97 -4.59 0.94
C LYS A 316 1.94 -3.74 -0.33
N THR A 317 2.57 -4.17 -1.42
CA THR A 317 2.54 -3.47 -2.72
C THR A 317 2.02 -4.35 -3.85
N HIS A 318 1.79 -5.64 -3.60
CA HIS A 318 1.33 -6.56 -4.62
C HIS A 318 -0.13 -6.29 -5.01
N MET A 319 -0.33 -5.93 -6.27
CA MET A 319 -1.65 -5.77 -6.90
C MET A 319 -1.64 -6.48 -8.26
N PRO A 320 -2.00 -7.78 -8.30
CA PRO A 320 -2.09 -8.54 -9.54
C PRO A 320 -3.09 -7.91 -10.50
N TYR A 321 -2.74 -7.85 -11.78
CA TYR A 321 -3.64 -7.38 -12.81
C TYR A 321 -3.58 -8.30 -14.03
N ARG A 322 -4.72 -8.90 -14.36
CA ARG A 322 -4.83 -9.94 -15.37
C ARG A 322 -4.61 -9.37 -16.77
N LEU A 323 -3.79 -10.02 -17.59
CA LEU A 323 -3.67 -9.75 -19.03
C LEU A 323 -4.03 -11.01 -19.84
N ASP A 324 -5.25 -11.04 -20.39
CA ASP A 324 -5.74 -12.09 -21.29
C ASP A 324 -6.46 -11.54 -22.53
N GLU A 325 -6.82 -12.42 -23.46
CA GLU A 325 -7.51 -12.05 -24.71
C GLU A 325 -8.83 -11.33 -24.47
N GLN A 326 -9.59 -11.77 -23.46
CA GLN A 326 -10.85 -11.15 -23.11
C GLN A 326 -10.63 -9.69 -22.70
N ARG A 327 -9.57 -9.41 -21.91
CA ARG A 327 -9.23 -8.05 -21.51
C ARG A 327 -8.74 -7.20 -22.68
N MET A 328 -7.91 -7.75 -23.56
CA MET A 328 -7.47 -7.03 -24.75
C MET A 328 -8.66 -6.63 -25.63
N GLN A 329 -9.60 -7.55 -25.87
CA GLN A 329 -10.83 -7.26 -26.61
C GLN A 329 -11.71 -6.23 -25.90
N ARG A 330 -11.83 -6.31 -24.57
CA ARG A 330 -12.56 -5.33 -23.77
C ARG A 330 -11.97 -3.94 -23.92
N TRP A 331 -10.65 -3.79 -23.83
CA TRP A 331 -9.98 -2.50 -24.00
C TRP A 331 -10.04 -1.99 -25.44
N GLN A 332 -9.91 -2.87 -26.43
CA GLN A 332 -10.14 -2.56 -27.85
C GLN A 332 -11.56 -1.97 -28.03
N ALA A 333 -12.59 -2.61 -27.49
CA ALA A 333 -13.96 -2.13 -27.60
C ALA A 333 -14.18 -0.78 -26.91
N LEU A 334 -13.65 -0.62 -25.68
CA LEU A 334 -13.82 0.62 -24.91
C LEU A 334 -13.07 1.79 -25.53
N PHE A 335 -11.84 1.58 -26.00
CA PHE A 335 -10.94 2.67 -26.33
C PHE A 335 -10.59 2.79 -27.81
N VAL A 336 -10.61 1.73 -28.60
CA VAL A 336 -10.17 1.78 -30.00
C VAL A 336 -11.35 1.70 -30.98
N ASP A 337 -12.35 0.87 -30.71
CA ASP A 337 -13.51 0.69 -31.60
C ASP A 337 -14.63 1.72 -31.32
N ALA A 338 -14.69 2.29 -30.12
CA ALA A 338 -15.71 3.27 -29.74
C ALA A 338 -15.74 4.49 -30.70
N PRO A 339 -16.91 5.06 -31.04
CA PRO A 339 -17.07 6.01 -32.14
C PRO A 339 -16.65 7.45 -31.75
N TYR A 340 -15.36 7.68 -31.54
CA TYR A 340 -14.77 9.00 -31.27
C TYR A 340 -13.48 9.20 -32.05
N LYS A 341 -13.00 10.45 -32.12
CA LYS A 341 -11.79 10.85 -32.87
C LYS A 341 -10.82 11.58 -31.98
N VAL A 342 -9.53 11.34 -32.18
CA VAL A 342 -8.42 12.09 -31.56
C VAL A 342 -7.68 12.83 -32.65
N VAL A 343 -7.77 14.16 -32.65
CA VAL A 343 -7.17 15.02 -33.70
C VAL A 343 -5.70 15.36 -33.37
N ARG A 344 -5.37 15.42 -32.08
CA ARG A 344 -4.02 15.67 -31.57
C ARG A 344 -3.86 15.02 -30.20
N LEU A 345 -2.62 14.73 -29.81
CA LEU A 345 -2.31 14.27 -28.46
C LEU A 345 -2.32 15.44 -27.46
N PRO A 346 -2.77 15.21 -26.21
CA PRO A 346 -2.72 16.21 -25.15
C PRO A 346 -1.27 16.49 -24.73
N SER A 347 -1.04 17.71 -24.25
CA SER A 347 0.27 18.14 -23.73
C SER A 347 0.65 17.39 -22.45
N TYR A 348 1.95 17.37 -22.15
CA TYR A 348 2.50 16.96 -20.86
C TYR A 348 2.75 18.15 -19.90
N ALA A 349 2.33 19.36 -20.28
CA ALA A 349 2.40 20.53 -19.41
C ALA A 349 1.68 20.24 -18.07
N PRO A 350 2.31 20.51 -16.90
CA PRO A 350 1.79 20.10 -15.60
C PRO A 350 0.34 20.52 -15.32
N GLU A 351 -0.05 21.72 -15.73
CA GLU A 351 -1.40 22.27 -15.58
C GLU A 351 -2.48 21.51 -16.36
N LEU A 352 -2.09 20.77 -17.40
CA LEU A 352 -2.99 19.92 -18.19
C LEU A 352 -2.85 18.45 -17.76
N ALA A 353 -1.62 17.94 -17.69
CA ALA A 353 -1.31 16.54 -17.44
C ALA A 353 -1.75 16.03 -16.06
N SER A 354 -1.81 16.91 -15.07
CA SER A 354 -2.31 16.57 -13.73
C SER A 354 -3.84 16.48 -13.65
N ASN A 355 -4.58 16.91 -14.69
CA ASN A 355 -6.04 16.86 -14.74
C ASN A 355 -6.52 15.86 -15.81
N PRO A 356 -7.08 14.70 -15.39
CA PRO A 356 -7.52 13.66 -16.31
C PRO A 356 -8.73 14.06 -17.16
N PHE A 357 -9.59 14.95 -16.67
CA PHE A 357 -10.77 15.39 -17.42
C PHE A 357 -10.41 16.28 -18.61
N ILE A 358 -9.27 16.97 -18.53
CA ILE A 358 -8.73 17.79 -19.62
C ILE A 358 -7.83 16.93 -20.53
N THR A 359 -6.91 16.16 -19.94
CA THR A 359 -5.96 15.35 -20.71
C THR A 359 -6.66 14.29 -21.55
N PHE A 360 -7.70 13.66 -21.01
CA PHE A 360 -8.43 12.57 -21.65
C PHE A 360 -9.86 12.95 -22.04
N ASP A 361 -10.15 14.24 -22.22
CA ASP A 361 -11.42 14.78 -22.75
C ASP A 361 -11.91 13.99 -23.98
N ALA A 362 -11.01 13.74 -24.93
CA ALA A 362 -11.36 13.03 -26.17
C ALA A 362 -11.77 11.56 -25.94
N LEU A 363 -11.47 10.94 -24.79
CA LEU A 363 -11.90 9.58 -24.46
C LEU A 363 -13.33 9.62 -23.87
N PRO A 364 -14.27 8.80 -24.41
CA PRO A 364 -15.64 8.75 -23.89
C PRO A 364 -15.67 8.48 -22.37
N VAL A 365 -16.48 9.22 -21.60
CA VAL A 365 -16.56 9.02 -20.15
C VAL A 365 -17.07 7.61 -19.83
N HIS A 366 -18.06 7.11 -20.57
CA HIS A 366 -18.54 5.75 -20.39
C HIS A 366 -17.40 4.72 -20.51
N SER A 367 -16.49 4.88 -21.47
CA SER A 367 -15.35 3.96 -21.66
C SER A 367 -14.38 3.99 -20.49
N ARG A 368 -14.04 5.20 -20.01
CA ARG A 368 -13.16 5.39 -18.85
C ARG A 368 -13.79 4.84 -17.58
N TYR A 369 -15.08 5.10 -17.36
CA TYR A 369 -15.76 4.62 -16.16
C TYR A 369 -15.88 3.09 -16.15
N GLN A 370 -16.26 2.48 -17.28
CA GLN A 370 -16.30 1.02 -17.42
C GLN A 370 -14.93 0.38 -17.16
N PHE A 371 -13.84 0.98 -17.65
CA PHE A 371 -12.48 0.50 -17.34
C PHE A 371 -12.17 0.50 -15.84
N LEU A 372 -12.55 1.57 -15.12
CA LEU A 372 -12.35 1.65 -13.67
C LEU A 372 -13.24 0.67 -12.90
N LEU A 373 -14.48 0.46 -13.35
CA LEU A 373 -15.45 -0.48 -12.76
C LEU A 373 -15.08 -1.94 -13.00
N ASP A 374 -14.56 -2.27 -14.19
CA ASP A 374 -14.14 -3.62 -14.57
C ASP A 374 -13.20 -4.23 -13.50
N GLU A 375 -12.35 -3.41 -12.88
CA GLU A 375 -11.45 -3.77 -11.78
C GLU A 375 -11.51 -2.76 -10.62
N ALA A 376 -12.69 -2.44 -10.12
CA ALA A 376 -12.84 -1.40 -9.09
C ALA A 376 -12.03 -1.68 -7.81
N GLN A 377 -11.89 -2.95 -7.39
CA GLN A 377 -11.02 -3.31 -6.27
C GLN A 377 -9.57 -2.86 -6.52
N PHE A 378 -9.04 -3.06 -7.73
CA PHE A 378 -7.68 -2.63 -8.08
C PHE A 378 -7.56 -1.11 -8.02
N THR A 379 -8.53 -0.38 -8.59
CA THR A 379 -8.56 1.10 -8.57
C THR A 379 -8.56 1.64 -7.13
N ILE A 380 -9.44 1.13 -6.25
CA ILE A 380 -9.48 1.57 -4.85
C ILE A 380 -8.23 1.11 -4.08
N GLN A 381 -7.72 -0.09 -4.35
CA GLN A 381 -6.51 -0.60 -3.70
C GLN A 381 -5.27 0.21 -4.08
N ALA A 382 -5.20 0.76 -5.29
CA ALA A 382 -4.13 1.65 -5.73
C ALA A 382 -4.03 2.90 -4.85
N PHE A 383 -5.15 3.43 -4.35
CA PHE A 383 -5.18 4.60 -3.45
C PHE A 383 -4.42 4.34 -2.13
N ILE A 384 -4.29 3.07 -1.76
CA ILE A 384 -3.69 2.60 -0.51
C ILE A 384 -2.28 2.05 -0.75
N LYS A 385 -2.09 1.26 -1.80
CA LYS A 385 -0.88 0.44 -2.05
C LYS A 385 -0.03 0.91 -3.25
N GLY A 386 -0.49 1.88 -4.04
CA GLY A 386 0.13 2.27 -5.31
C GLY A 386 1.56 2.79 -5.14
N SER A 387 1.71 4.10 -5.00
CA SER A 387 3.03 4.73 -4.83
C SER A 387 3.64 4.57 -3.42
N VAL A 388 2.91 3.94 -2.50
CA VAL A 388 3.29 3.80 -1.09
C VAL A 388 2.98 2.42 -0.54
N CYS A 389 3.71 2.04 0.50
CA CYS A 389 3.37 0.92 1.38
C CYS A 389 3.03 1.35 2.80
N ARG A 390 3.35 2.60 3.18
CA ARG A 390 2.95 3.21 4.44
C ARG A 390 2.22 4.50 4.10
N GLY A 391 0.95 4.57 4.47
CA GLY A 391 0.02 5.56 3.96
C GLY A 391 -0.57 6.48 5.01
N GLN A 392 0.00 6.60 6.22
CA GLN A 392 -0.63 7.30 7.35
C GLN A 392 -1.26 8.66 6.99
N VAL A 393 -0.57 9.46 6.18
CA VAL A 393 -1.06 10.78 5.75
C VAL A 393 -2.29 10.69 4.85
N ALA A 394 -2.39 9.70 3.97
CA ALA A 394 -3.58 9.51 3.13
C ALA A 394 -4.68 8.75 3.87
N LEU A 395 -4.34 7.85 4.79
CA LEU A 395 -5.28 6.96 5.47
C LEU A 395 -5.95 7.60 6.69
N ASN A 396 -5.38 8.62 7.31
CA ASN A 396 -6.06 9.30 8.43
C ASN A 396 -7.26 10.18 8.01
N VAL A 397 -7.73 10.11 6.75
CA VAL A 397 -9.05 10.63 6.32
C VAL A 397 -10.16 9.60 6.44
N ILE A 398 -9.86 8.30 6.42
CA ILE A 398 -10.87 7.25 6.29
C ILE A 398 -11.16 6.57 7.62
N GLN A 399 -12.40 6.09 7.77
CA GLN A 399 -12.79 5.23 8.89
C GLN A 399 -12.07 3.88 8.80
N ASP A 400 -11.96 3.19 9.93
CA ASP A 400 -11.29 1.89 9.96
C ASP A 400 -12.06 0.78 9.26
N ASN A 401 -13.37 0.96 9.10
CA ASN A 401 -14.20 0.09 8.29
C ASN A 401 -15.33 0.88 7.64
N PHE A 402 -15.48 0.73 6.33
CA PHE A 402 -16.59 1.28 5.55
C PHE A 402 -16.81 0.45 4.27
N TRP A 403 -18.03 0.51 3.76
CA TRP A 403 -18.41 -0.12 2.50
C TRP A 403 -18.38 0.90 1.36
N VAL A 404 -17.98 0.44 0.18
CA VAL A 404 -17.89 1.24 -1.04
C VAL A 404 -18.82 0.63 -2.08
N PHE A 405 -19.66 1.47 -2.64
CA PHE A 405 -20.53 1.18 -3.77
C PHE A 405 -20.20 2.12 -4.93
N PHE A 406 -20.69 1.77 -6.12
CA PHE A 406 -20.45 2.56 -7.31
C PHE A 406 -21.76 2.98 -7.96
N THR A 407 -21.79 4.17 -8.55
CA THR A 407 -22.96 4.59 -9.33
C THR A 407 -23.07 3.77 -10.62
N ASN A 408 -24.30 3.47 -11.04
CA ASN A 408 -24.56 2.75 -12.29
C ASN A 408 -24.06 3.61 -13.48
N PRO A 409 -23.24 3.06 -14.41
CA PRO A 409 -22.76 3.76 -15.61
C PRO A 409 -23.87 3.97 -16.67
N ASP A 410 -25.03 4.48 -16.24
CA ASP A 410 -26.17 4.78 -17.09
C ASP A 410 -25.83 5.91 -18.09
N PRO A 411 -26.04 5.72 -19.40
CA PRO A 411 -25.67 6.71 -20.41
C PRO A 411 -26.26 8.11 -20.17
N GLN A 412 -27.53 8.22 -19.74
CA GLN A 412 -28.17 9.52 -19.52
C GLN A 412 -27.51 10.27 -18.36
N ARG A 413 -27.17 9.56 -17.28
CA ARG A 413 -26.44 10.16 -16.14
C ARG A 413 -25.02 10.57 -16.53
N LEU A 414 -24.34 9.76 -17.34
CA LEU A 414 -23.00 10.10 -17.80
C LEU A 414 -23.00 11.29 -18.76
N GLU A 415 -24.01 11.43 -19.62
CA GLU A 415 -24.20 12.63 -20.45
C GLU A 415 -24.42 13.89 -19.60
N ILE A 416 -25.23 13.80 -18.54
CA ILE A 416 -25.43 14.90 -17.58
C ILE A 416 -24.09 15.31 -16.94
N PHE A 417 -23.28 14.32 -16.55
CA PHE A 417 -21.94 14.54 -16.01
C PHE A 417 -21.00 15.17 -17.06
N GLU A 418 -20.97 14.65 -18.29
CA GLU A 418 -20.14 15.18 -19.38
C GLU A 418 -20.48 16.65 -19.68
N ASP A 419 -21.76 17.01 -19.80
CA ASP A 419 -22.21 18.41 -20.02
C ASP A 419 -21.82 19.31 -18.84
N PHE A 420 -21.93 18.81 -17.60
CA PHE A 420 -21.49 19.54 -16.43
C PHE A 420 -19.99 19.82 -16.44
N MET A 421 -19.18 18.81 -16.76
CA MET A 421 -17.71 18.92 -16.76
C MET A 421 -17.18 19.78 -17.91
N ALA A 422 -17.78 19.67 -19.10
CA ALA A 422 -17.40 20.46 -20.27
C ALA A 422 -17.52 21.98 -20.02
N ARG A 423 -18.47 22.40 -19.16
CA ARG A 423 -18.66 23.81 -18.77
C ARG A 423 -17.54 24.34 -17.84
N ARG A 424 -16.65 23.47 -17.35
CA ARG A 424 -15.73 23.76 -16.23
C ARG A 424 -14.24 23.54 -16.52
N ASN A 425 -13.82 23.58 -17.78
CA ASN A 425 -12.44 23.30 -18.22
C ASN A 425 -11.30 24.03 -17.45
N ASN A 426 -11.57 25.05 -16.63
CA ASN A 426 -10.57 25.78 -15.85
C ASN A 426 -10.70 25.64 -14.31
N SER A 427 -11.67 24.89 -13.77
CA SER A 427 -12.06 24.99 -12.35
C SER A 427 -11.66 23.80 -11.45
N LEU A 428 -11.06 22.75 -12.01
CA LEU A 428 -10.77 21.48 -11.32
C LEU A 428 -9.27 21.20 -11.24
N GLU A 429 -8.49 22.19 -10.79
CA GLU A 429 -7.06 21.97 -10.51
C GLU A 429 -6.90 20.98 -9.36
N LEU A 430 -6.16 19.90 -9.59
CA LEU A 430 -5.74 18.98 -8.54
C LEU A 430 -4.41 19.46 -7.93
N PRO A 431 -4.19 19.27 -6.61
CA PRO A 431 -2.95 19.67 -5.94
C PRO A 431 -1.66 19.11 -6.56
N ALA A 432 -1.77 18.03 -7.34
CA ALA A 432 -0.66 17.26 -7.87
C ALA A 432 0.13 17.91 -9.01
N GLY A 433 -0.25 19.10 -9.49
CA GLY A 433 0.51 19.83 -10.52
C GLY A 433 1.87 20.38 -10.05
N LEU A 434 2.07 20.56 -8.74
CA LEU A 434 3.29 21.15 -8.17
C LEU A 434 4.17 20.09 -7.48
N VAL A 435 5.51 20.24 -7.58
CA VAL A 435 6.47 19.35 -6.89
C VAL A 435 6.75 19.84 -5.46
N ASP A 436 7.13 21.11 -5.32
CA ASP A 436 7.30 21.76 -4.02
C ASP A 436 6.15 22.71 -3.74
N ILE A 437 5.53 22.56 -2.57
CA ILE A 437 4.44 23.44 -2.13
C ILE A 437 4.88 24.18 -0.87
N TYR A 438 5.20 25.46 -1.02
CA TYR A 438 5.69 26.30 0.09
C TYR A 438 4.58 27.07 0.82
N ARG A 439 3.38 27.19 0.21
CA ARG A 439 2.23 27.93 0.79
C ARG A 439 0.98 27.06 0.90
N PRO A 440 1.03 25.90 1.58
CA PRO A 440 -0.07 24.94 1.58
C PRO A 440 -1.40 25.52 2.09
N LEU A 441 -1.38 26.43 3.08
CA LEU A 441 -2.61 27.06 3.57
C LEU A 441 -3.29 27.98 2.55
N LYS A 442 -2.51 28.72 1.74
CA LYS A 442 -3.07 29.58 0.68
C LYS A 442 -3.70 28.72 -0.41
N HIS A 443 -3.02 27.66 -0.83
CA HIS A 443 -3.54 26.71 -1.80
C HIS A 443 -4.78 26.00 -1.26
N TRP A 444 -4.77 25.59 0.01
CA TRP A 444 -5.93 25.01 0.66
C TRP A 444 -7.14 25.94 0.65
N GLN A 445 -6.97 27.22 0.99
CA GLN A 445 -8.06 28.19 0.92
C GLN A 445 -8.60 28.36 -0.51
N ALA A 446 -7.73 28.33 -1.52
CA ALA A 446 -8.14 28.37 -2.92
C ALA A 446 -8.93 27.11 -3.32
N TYR A 447 -8.42 25.91 -3.02
CA TYR A 447 -9.12 24.64 -3.29
C TYR A 447 -10.44 24.54 -2.52
N LYS A 448 -10.48 25.02 -1.27
CA LYS A 448 -11.71 25.10 -0.48
C LYS A 448 -12.77 25.91 -1.20
N LYS A 449 -12.41 27.11 -1.70
CA LYS A 449 -13.33 27.95 -2.47
C LYS A 449 -13.76 27.29 -3.79
N GLN A 450 -12.82 26.65 -4.50
CA GLN A 450 -13.12 25.92 -5.73
C GLN A 450 -14.07 24.75 -5.49
N GLN A 451 -13.86 23.95 -4.43
CA GLN A 451 -14.73 22.84 -4.06
C GLN A 451 -16.13 23.34 -3.66
N GLN A 452 -16.23 24.43 -2.87
CA GLN A 452 -17.53 25.01 -2.52
C GLN A 452 -18.29 25.47 -3.76
N ALA A 453 -17.64 26.18 -4.67
CA ALA A 453 -18.24 26.58 -5.94
C ALA A 453 -18.59 25.36 -6.83
N LEU A 454 -17.77 24.30 -6.79
CA LEU A 454 -18.07 23.03 -7.47
C LEU A 454 -19.39 22.47 -6.95
N MET A 455 -19.52 22.31 -5.63
CA MET A 455 -20.69 21.74 -4.98
C MET A 455 -21.94 22.60 -5.15
N GLU A 456 -21.87 23.92 -5.03
CA GLU A 456 -23.01 24.83 -5.21
C GLU A 456 -23.57 24.75 -6.64
N GLU A 457 -22.69 24.79 -7.64
CA GLU A 457 -23.10 24.67 -9.03
C GLU A 457 -23.53 23.22 -9.37
N GLN A 458 -22.94 22.18 -8.75
CA GLN A 458 -23.41 20.80 -8.89
C GLN A 458 -24.82 20.63 -8.32
N ASP A 459 -25.07 21.19 -7.14
CA ASP A 459 -26.36 21.18 -6.46
C ASP A 459 -27.45 21.81 -7.36
N ALA A 460 -27.20 23.02 -7.86
CA ALA A 460 -28.11 23.70 -8.77
C ALA A 460 -28.32 22.92 -10.09
N TYR A 461 -27.26 22.34 -10.62
CA TYR A 461 -27.31 21.62 -11.89
C TYR A 461 -28.06 20.28 -11.78
N LEU A 462 -27.86 19.52 -10.71
CA LEU A 462 -28.58 18.28 -10.44
C LEU A 462 -30.06 18.57 -10.18
N ALA A 463 -30.39 19.65 -9.44
CA ALA A 463 -31.76 20.08 -9.21
C ALA A 463 -32.51 20.44 -10.52
N ASP A 464 -31.83 21.09 -11.46
CA ASP A 464 -32.42 21.46 -12.77
C ASP A 464 -32.64 20.25 -13.69
N ARG A 465 -31.76 19.24 -13.63
CA ARG A 465 -31.69 18.18 -14.65
C ARG A 465 -32.20 16.81 -14.22
N LEU A 466 -32.26 16.53 -12.93
CA LEU A 466 -32.74 15.24 -12.43
C LEU A 466 -34.20 15.33 -11.97
N PRO A 467 -35.04 14.32 -12.27
CA PRO A 467 -36.40 14.27 -11.75
C PRO A 467 -36.42 14.07 -10.23
N VAL A 468 -37.57 14.39 -9.61
CA VAL A 468 -37.80 14.27 -8.15
C VAL A 468 -37.52 12.87 -7.60
N ASP A 469 -37.79 11.82 -8.40
CA ASP A 469 -37.61 10.41 -8.04
C ASP A 469 -36.32 9.80 -8.62
N ALA A 470 -35.35 10.64 -9.02
CA ALA A 470 -34.11 10.20 -9.63
C ALA A 470 -33.29 9.26 -8.73
N ILE A 471 -33.38 9.42 -7.41
CA ILE A 471 -32.64 8.61 -6.46
C ILE A 471 -33.42 7.33 -6.15
N SER A 472 -32.87 6.17 -6.52
CA SER A 472 -33.42 4.85 -6.22
C SER A 472 -32.28 3.83 -6.09
N LEU A 473 -32.60 2.59 -5.71
CA LEU A 473 -31.60 1.51 -5.68
C LEU A 473 -30.89 1.28 -7.04
N LYS A 474 -31.52 1.65 -8.17
CA LYS A 474 -30.92 1.56 -9.51
C LYS A 474 -29.75 2.52 -9.72
N LEU A 475 -29.58 3.52 -8.84
CA LEU A 475 -28.39 4.36 -8.82
C LEU A 475 -27.14 3.54 -8.55
N ILE A 476 -27.23 2.43 -7.83
CA ILE A 476 -26.08 1.58 -7.51
C ILE A 476 -25.87 0.55 -8.62
N TRP A 477 -24.65 0.52 -9.15
CA TRP A 477 -24.19 -0.47 -10.12
C TRP A 477 -24.25 -1.86 -9.52
N ASP A 478 -24.82 -2.82 -10.25
CA ASP A 478 -25.02 -4.20 -9.80
C ASP A 478 -24.00 -5.19 -10.39
N GLY A 479 -22.87 -4.68 -10.89
CA GLY A 479 -21.83 -5.49 -11.51
C GLY A 479 -22.23 -6.07 -12.85
N ASP A 480 -23.26 -5.53 -13.50
CA ASP A 480 -23.93 -6.14 -14.66
C ASP A 480 -24.38 -7.59 -14.37
N GLY A 481 -24.59 -7.90 -13.08
CA GLY A 481 -24.93 -9.22 -12.57
C GLY A 481 -23.83 -10.27 -12.71
N VAL A 482 -22.58 -9.92 -13.01
CA VAL A 482 -21.45 -10.86 -13.12
C VAL A 482 -20.14 -10.37 -12.48
N ASN A 483 -19.94 -9.06 -12.36
CA ASN A 483 -18.72 -8.46 -11.83
C ASN A 483 -18.80 -8.32 -10.30
N ASP A 484 -17.93 -9.04 -9.60
CA ASP A 484 -17.84 -9.06 -8.14
C ASP A 484 -17.18 -7.80 -7.53
N ASN A 485 -16.74 -6.85 -8.37
CA ASN A 485 -16.25 -5.53 -7.95
C ASN A 485 -17.37 -4.54 -7.57
N ALA A 486 -18.65 -4.91 -7.70
CA ALA A 486 -19.79 -4.00 -7.49
C ALA A 486 -19.91 -3.42 -6.07
N ALA A 487 -19.35 -4.11 -5.07
CA ALA A 487 -19.23 -3.60 -3.72
C ALA A 487 -17.92 -4.06 -3.09
N LEU A 488 -17.31 -3.15 -2.32
CA LEU A 488 -16.05 -3.40 -1.64
C LEU A 488 -16.17 -3.05 -0.16
N THR A 489 -15.33 -3.68 0.66
CA THR A 489 -15.07 -3.30 2.04
C THR A 489 -13.63 -2.84 2.18
N VAL A 490 -13.45 -1.68 2.78
CA VAL A 490 -12.13 -1.16 3.13
C VAL A 490 -11.90 -1.35 4.62
N PHE A 491 -10.77 -1.94 4.98
CA PHE A 491 -10.27 -2.04 6.36
C PHE A 491 -9.01 -1.21 6.50
N ARG A 492 -9.00 -0.23 7.41
CA ARG A 492 -7.78 0.51 7.77
C ARG A 492 -7.16 -0.16 9.00
N HIS A 493 -5.85 -0.40 8.91
CA HIS A 493 -5.03 -0.94 9.99
C HIS A 493 -4.05 0.15 10.43
N PHE A 494 -4.60 1.25 10.97
CA PHE A 494 -3.91 2.50 11.33
C PHE A 494 -3.16 3.21 10.17
N ASP A 495 -1.98 2.74 9.78
CA ASP A 495 -1.10 3.35 8.76
C ASP A 495 -0.95 2.50 7.48
N SER A 496 -1.73 1.43 7.39
CA SER A 496 -1.95 0.63 6.18
C SER A 496 -3.45 0.34 6.02
N ALA A 497 -3.87 -0.20 4.86
CA ALA A 497 -5.25 -0.61 4.65
C ALA A 497 -5.35 -1.80 3.69
N SER A 498 -6.52 -2.44 3.67
CA SER A 498 -6.89 -3.56 2.81
C SER A 498 -8.23 -3.27 2.14
N VAL A 499 -8.38 -3.71 0.90
CA VAL A 499 -9.62 -3.56 0.12
C VAL A 499 -10.02 -4.94 -0.31
N GLU A 500 -11.20 -5.37 0.10
CA GLU A 500 -11.75 -6.67 -0.22
C GLU A 500 -13.09 -6.54 -0.93
N LYS A 501 -13.36 -7.44 -1.87
CA LYS A 501 -14.65 -7.51 -2.54
C LYS A 501 -15.72 -8.02 -1.58
N GLY A 502 -16.92 -7.46 -1.70
CA GLY A 502 -18.09 -7.79 -0.89
C GLY A 502 -18.33 -6.85 0.29
N LEU A 503 -19.44 -7.10 0.99
CA LEU A 503 -19.84 -6.42 2.21
C LEU A 503 -19.43 -7.29 3.40
N LEU A 504 -18.24 -7.02 3.93
CA LEU A 504 -17.58 -7.84 4.95
C LEU A 504 -17.66 -7.15 6.32
N GLY A 505 -17.67 -7.96 7.37
CA GLY A 505 -17.73 -7.48 8.75
C GLY A 505 -19.14 -7.08 9.21
N GLN A 506 -19.20 -6.34 10.31
CA GLN A 506 -20.45 -5.72 10.78
C GLN A 506 -20.80 -4.51 9.90
N ALA A 507 -22.07 -4.07 9.93
CA ALA A 507 -22.48 -2.86 9.23
C ALA A 507 -21.63 -1.64 9.71
N PRO A 508 -20.93 -0.95 8.80
CA PRO A 508 -20.02 0.12 9.18
C PRO A 508 -20.76 1.40 9.60
N LYS A 509 -20.02 2.30 10.26
CA LYS A 509 -20.53 3.63 10.61
C LYS A 509 -20.93 4.41 9.36
N THR A 510 -20.04 4.43 8.36
CA THR A 510 -20.16 5.19 7.11
C THR A 510 -20.07 4.27 5.89
N ALA A 511 -20.52 4.78 4.74
CA ALA A 511 -20.37 4.13 3.44
C ALA A 511 -20.18 5.18 2.36
N TRP A 512 -19.52 4.79 1.27
CA TRP A 512 -19.22 5.65 0.13
C TRP A 512 -19.99 5.16 -1.10
N VAL A 513 -20.54 6.11 -1.86
CA VAL A 513 -20.99 5.85 -3.24
C VAL A 513 -20.10 6.68 -4.16
N LEU A 514 -19.31 6.01 -4.98
CA LEU A 514 -18.36 6.66 -5.89
C LEU A 514 -18.93 6.67 -7.32
N ASP A 515 -18.83 7.81 -7.97
CA ASP A 515 -19.06 7.96 -9.40
C ASP A 515 -17.74 8.05 -10.18
N TYR A 516 -17.85 8.22 -11.49
CA TYR A 516 -16.69 8.37 -12.36
C TYR A 516 -15.78 9.53 -11.93
N GLY A 517 -16.37 10.70 -11.68
CA GLY A 517 -15.63 11.89 -11.29
C GLY A 517 -14.84 11.69 -9.99
N SER A 518 -15.47 11.06 -9.01
CA SER A 518 -14.86 10.73 -7.72
C SER A 518 -13.69 9.76 -7.89
N LEU A 519 -13.90 8.64 -8.60
CA LEU A 519 -12.85 7.64 -8.82
C LEU A 519 -11.62 8.22 -9.51
N GLU A 520 -11.82 8.94 -10.60
CA GLU A 520 -10.74 9.50 -11.40
C GLU A 520 -9.97 10.58 -10.61
N ARG A 521 -10.67 11.44 -9.85
CA ARG A 521 -10.03 12.45 -8.98
C ARG A 521 -9.21 11.81 -7.86
N ILE A 522 -9.73 10.76 -7.22
CA ILE A 522 -8.99 10.07 -6.15
C ILE A 522 -7.74 9.39 -6.74
N HIS A 523 -7.84 8.77 -7.93
CA HIS A 523 -6.68 8.16 -8.61
C HIS A 523 -5.58 9.18 -8.89
N TYR A 524 -5.90 10.33 -9.48
CA TYR A 524 -4.90 11.36 -9.79
C TYR A 524 -4.37 12.06 -8.54
N LEU A 525 -5.14 12.10 -7.45
CA LEU A 525 -4.67 12.66 -6.18
C LEU A 525 -3.71 11.71 -5.44
N LEU A 526 -4.07 10.44 -5.33
CA LEU A 526 -3.43 9.46 -4.43
C LEU A 526 -2.50 8.47 -5.12
N VAL A 527 -2.51 8.42 -6.45
CA VAL A 527 -1.74 7.42 -7.21
C VAL A 527 -0.89 8.11 -8.26
N ALA A 528 -1.47 8.56 -9.37
CA ALA A 528 -0.71 9.14 -10.47
C ALA A 528 -0.01 10.44 -10.06
N GLY A 529 -0.65 11.26 -9.23
CA GLY A 529 -0.10 12.52 -8.75
C GLY A 529 0.60 12.48 -7.40
N TYR A 530 0.43 11.38 -6.64
CA TYR A 530 1.00 11.28 -5.31
C TYR A 530 2.51 11.04 -5.38
N ASP A 531 3.23 11.82 -4.58
CA ASP A 531 4.68 11.83 -4.58
C ASP A 531 5.19 11.62 -3.16
N VAL A 532 5.63 10.39 -2.87
CA VAL A 532 6.21 10.02 -1.57
C VAL A 532 7.51 10.78 -1.27
N PHE A 533 8.22 11.23 -2.31
CA PHE A 533 9.42 12.03 -2.18
C PHE A 533 9.12 13.53 -2.07
N GLY A 534 7.85 13.95 -2.20
CA GLY A 534 7.40 15.34 -2.18
C GLY A 534 7.59 16.01 -0.82
N ASN A 535 7.49 17.34 -0.79
CA ASN A 535 7.68 18.11 0.44
C ASN A 535 6.45 18.03 1.38
N ALA A 536 6.59 18.56 2.59
CA ALA A 536 5.51 18.59 3.60
C ALA A 536 4.22 19.24 3.09
N GLY A 537 4.34 20.26 2.23
CA GLY A 537 3.19 20.95 1.65
C GLY A 537 2.39 20.06 0.68
N HIS A 538 3.06 19.24 -0.13
CA HIS A 538 2.43 18.23 -0.98
C HIS A 538 1.63 17.22 -0.15
N GLN A 539 2.26 16.68 0.90
CA GLN A 539 1.65 15.71 1.80
C GLN A 539 0.39 16.29 2.48
N LEU A 540 0.50 17.52 3.00
CA LEU A 540 -0.60 18.22 3.65
C LEU A 540 -1.76 18.51 2.69
N LEU A 541 -1.48 19.05 1.50
CA LEU A 541 -2.55 19.38 0.55
C LEU A 541 -3.26 18.15 0.02
N THR A 542 -2.53 17.06 -0.23
CA THR A 542 -3.12 15.77 -0.63
C THR A 542 -4.12 15.32 0.42
N ARG A 543 -3.71 15.32 1.70
CA ARG A 543 -4.58 14.97 2.84
C ARG A 543 -5.82 15.85 2.93
N LEU A 544 -5.65 17.17 2.82
CA LEU A 544 -6.78 18.10 2.93
C LEU A 544 -7.76 17.97 1.75
N TYR A 545 -7.26 17.76 0.53
CA TYR A 545 -8.13 17.56 -0.64
C TYR A 545 -8.90 16.24 -0.56
N MET A 546 -8.29 15.19 0.01
CA MET A 546 -8.96 13.90 0.19
C MET A 546 -10.15 13.99 1.17
N ASP A 547 -10.17 14.93 2.12
CA ASP A 547 -11.37 15.17 2.94
C ASP A 547 -12.57 15.58 2.08
N PHE A 548 -12.37 16.41 1.05
CA PHE A 548 -13.45 16.80 0.15
C PHE A 548 -14.00 15.60 -0.63
N LEU A 549 -13.10 14.79 -1.20
CA LEU A 549 -13.50 13.61 -1.98
C LEU A 549 -14.22 12.58 -1.12
N ARG A 550 -13.78 12.36 0.13
CA ARG A 550 -14.49 11.53 1.09
C ARG A 550 -15.89 12.08 1.38
N MET A 551 -15.99 13.37 1.71
CA MET A 551 -17.28 14.01 2.03
C MET A 551 -18.26 13.92 0.87
N GLU A 552 -17.79 14.14 -0.35
CA GLU A 552 -18.58 14.01 -1.59
C GLU A 552 -19.14 12.59 -1.78
N ALA A 553 -18.30 11.57 -1.57
CA ALA A 553 -18.70 10.17 -1.64
C ALA A 553 -19.69 9.76 -0.53
N GLU A 554 -19.50 10.28 0.68
CA GLU A 554 -20.39 10.09 1.83
C GLU A 554 -21.75 10.78 1.59
N THR A 555 -21.75 12.00 1.04
CA THR A 555 -22.98 12.72 0.67
C THR A 555 -23.78 11.97 -0.37
N THR A 556 -23.11 11.38 -1.37
CA THR A 556 -23.79 10.59 -2.42
C THR A 556 -24.49 9.36 -1.82
N PHE A 557 -23.86 8.67 -0.86
CA PHE A 557 -24.53 7.60 -0.11
C PHE A 557 -25.73 8.13 0.68
N LEU A 558 -25.56 9.24 1.40
CA LEU A 558 -26.62 9.83 2.20
C LEU A 558 -27.83 10.20 1.35
N GLN A 559 -27.67 10.60 0.08
CA GLN A 559 -28.81 10.91 -0.80
C GLN A 559 -29.79 9.75 -0.95
N LEU A 560 -29.38 8.49 -0.77
CA LEU A 560 -30.27 7.33 -0.80
C LEU A 560 -31.24 7.29 0.39
N LEU A 561 -30.89 7.94 1.51
CA LEU A 561 -31.70 7.97 2.72
C LEU A 561 -32.76 9.09 2.67
N PRO A 562 -33.92 8.90 3.34
CA PRO A 562 -34.89 9.97 3.52
C PRO A 562 -34.30 11.10 4.36
N GLU A 563 -34.84 12.32 4.20
CA GLU A 563 -34.30 13.54 4.82
C GLU A 563 -34.04 13.40 6.33
N SER A 564 -35.00 12.83 7.07
CA SER A 564 -34.87 12.66 8.53
C SER A 564 -33.69 11.75 8.90
N ALA A 565 -33.45 10.68 8.13
CA ALA A 565 -32.32 9.78 8.32
C ALA A 565 -31.01 10.46 7.92
N ARG A 566 -30.97 11.20 6.80
CA ARG A 566 -29.78 11.96 6.37
C ARG A 566 -29.29 12.90 7.47
N VAL A 567 -30.19 13.66 8.07
CA VAL A 567 -29.85 14.61 9.15
C VAL A 567 -29.31 13.88 10.38
N ARG A 568 -29.94 12.77 10.79
CA ARG A 568 -29.46 11.95 11.93
C ARG A 568 -28.07 11.37 11.66
N GLU A 569 -27.87 10.76 10.49
CA GLU A 569 -26.60 10.13 10.14
C GLU A 569 -25.47 11.15 10.00
N ARG A 570 -25.69 12.29 9.32
CA ARG A 570 -24.68 13.36 9.25
C ARG A 570 -24.22 13.81 10.64
N LYS A 571 -25.16 14.02 11.57
CA LYS A 571 -24.84 14.40 12.95
C LYS A 571 -24.07 13.31 13.69
N HIS A 572 -24.36 12.03 13.43
CA HIS A 572 -23.66 10.91 14.03
C HIS A 572 -22.25 10.70 13.43
N TRP A 573 -22.07 10.93 12.13
CA TRP A 573 -20.80 10.73 11.43
C TRP A 573 -19.78 11.81 11.80
N TYR A 574 -20.24 13.04 12.06
CA TYR A 574 -19.44 14.25 12.29
C TYR A 574 -19.65 14.86 13.69
N GLN A 575 -19.61 14.02 14.73
CA GLN A 575 -19.78 14.49 16.10
C GLN A 575 -18.64 15.44 16.51
N GLY A 576 -19.01 16.59 17.06
CA GLY A 576 -18.05 17.61 17.52
C GLY A 576 -17.53 18.53 16.42
N VAL A 577 -18.07 18.43 15.19
CA VAL A 577 -17.79 19.37 14.08
C VAL A 577 -18.88 20.45 14.05
N HIS A 578 -18.52 21.69 13.72
CA HIS A 578 -19.48 22.79 13.64
C HIS A 578 -20.47 22.58 12.47
N GLY A 579 -21.75 22.91 12.71
CA GLY A 579 -22.82 22.70 11.73
C GLY A 579 -22.59 23.40 10.39
N ASP A 580 -22.03 24.61 10.40
CA ASP A 580 -21.72 25.35 9.17
C ASP A 580 -20.68 24.65 8.29
N GLU A 581 -19.70 23.98 8.92
CA GLU A 581 -18.68 23.20 8.21
C GLU A 581 -19.28 21.91 7.63
N ILE A 582 -20.16 21.23 8.38
CA ILE A 582 -20.90 20.06 7.88
C ILE A 582 -21.75 20.47 6.67
N ASN A 583 -22.53 21.54 6.78
CA ASN A 583 -23.46 21.94 5.72
C ASN A 583 -22.73 22.36 4.44
N ALA A 584 -21.57 23.01 4.54
CA ALA A 584 -20.82 23.49 3.38
C ALA A 584 -20.26 22.38 2.48
N TYR A 585 -20.10 21.14 2.97
CA TYR A 585 -19.50 20.03 2.21
C TYR A 585 -20.33 18.75 2.21
N LEU A 586 -21.35 18.64 3.05
CA LEU A 586 -22.13 17.41 3.21
C LEU A 586 -23.61 17.55 2.85
N THR A 587 -24.00 18.66 2.25
CA THR A 587 -25.37 18.92 1.82
C THR A 587 -25.42 19.41 0.37
N LEU A 588 -26.51 19.09 -0.31
CA LEU A 588 -26.88 19.64 -1.62
C LEU A 588 -28.26 20.30 -1.48
N PRO A 589 -28.36 21.53 -0.94
CA PRO A 589 -29.64 22.08 -0.50
C PRO A 589 -30.71 22.25 -1.58
N ALA A 590 -30.36 22.62 -2.81
CA ALA A 590 -31.31 22.78 -3.91
C ALA A 590 -31.85 21.41 -4.36
N PHE A 591 -30.96 20.45 -4.57
CA PHE A 591 -31.28 19.09 -4.97
C PHE A 591 -32.02 18.35 -3.85
N GLU A 592 -31.57 18.43 -2.59
CA GLU A 592 -32.18 17.75 -1.44
C GLU A 592 -33.62 18.22 -1.17
N LYS A 593 -33.97 19.47 -1.50
CA LYS A 593 -35.34 20.00 -1.38
C LYS A 593 -36.29 19.43 -2.43
N GLN A 594 -35.77 19.05 -3.59
CA GLN A 594 -36.58 18.58 -4.72
C GLN A 594 -36.58 17.05 -4.80
N SER A 595 -35.47 16.40 -4.45
CA SER A 595 -35.27 14.96 -4.59
C SER A 595 -35.77 14.19 -3.38
N VAL A 596 -36.72 13.28 -3.62
CA VAL A 596 -37.21 12.32 -2.63
C VAL A 596 -36.77 10.92 -3.06
N PRO A 597 -35.95 10.20 -2.26
CA PRO A 597 -35.51 8.86 -2.64
C PRO A 597 -36.69 7.91 -2.84
N ASN A 598 -36.79 7.34 -4.03
CA ASN A 598 -37.77 6.33 -4.40
C ASN A 598 -37.31 4.95 -3.92
N ILE A 599 -37.22 4.80 -2.60
CA ILE A 599 -36.85 3.56 -1.91
C ILE A 599 -37.90 3.32 -0.80
N PRO A 600 -38.65 2.20 -0.85
CA PRO A 600 -39.75 1.95 0.07
C PRO A 600 -39.26 1.41 1.42
N TYR A 601 -38.80 2.32 2.29
CA TYR A 601 -38.37 1.99 3.65
C TYR A 601 -39.56 1.55 4.54
N GLN A 602 -39.33 0.52 5.34
CA GLN A 602 -40.29 -0.10 6.27
C GLN A 602 -39.81 -0.07 7.74
N SER A 603 -38.54 0.25 7.97
CA SER A 603 -37.90 0.32 9.28
C SER A 603 -37.68 1.77 9.75
N ASP A 604 -37.57 1.95 11.06
CA ASP A 604 -37.13 3.21 11.69
C ASP A 604 -35.59 3.40 11.60
N ASP A 605 -34.85 2.32 11.34
CA ASP A 605 -33.42 2.35 11.01
C ASP A 605 -33.23 2.22 9.49
N GLN A 606 -33.45 3.32 8.78
CA GLN A 606 -33.37 3.34 7.32
C GLN A 606 -31.96 3.10 6.78
N LYS A 607 -30.90 3.35 7.58
CA LYS A 607 -29.52 3.06 7.14
C LYS A 607 -29.29 1.56 7.14
N GLN A 608 -29.67 0.87 8.22
CA GLN A 608 -29.56 -0.57 8.30
C GLN A 608 -30.43 -1.25 7.24
N GLU A 609 -31.67 -0.79 7.04
CA GLU A 609 -32.54 -1.29 5.97
C GLU A 609 -31.95 -1.04 4.57
N LEU A 610 -31.34 0.13 4.32
CA LEU A 610 -30.65 0.40 3.05
C LEU A 610 -29.51 -0.58 2.82
N PHE A 611 -28.70 -0.88 3.85
CA PHE A 611 -27.64 -1.88 3.76
C PHE A 611 -28.17 -3.27 3.41
N GLU A 612 -29.31 -3.67 3.96
CA GLU A 612 -29.98 -4.94 3.63
C GLU A 612 -30.51 -4.94 2.18
N LEU A 613 -31.14 -3.85 1.75
CA LEU A 613 -31.63 -3.68 0.37
C LEU A 613 -30.48 -3.73 -0.65
N LEU A 614 -29.34 -3.10 -0.34
CA LEU A 614 -28.14 -3.13 -1.19
C LEU A 614 -27.51 -4.53 -1.20
N THR A 615 -27.45 -5.21 -0.05
CA THR A 615 -26.99 -6.61 0.03
C THR A 615 -27.85 -7.51 -0.85
N GLN A 616 -29.18 -7.34 -0.80
CA GLN A 616 -30.11 -8.10 -1.62
C GLN A 616 -29.99 -7.78 -3.11
N ARG A 617 -29.83 -6.50 -3.47
CA ARG A 617 -29.60 -6.06 -4.86
C ARG A 617 -28.33 -6.70 -5.45
N LEU A 618 -27.26 -6.74 -4.67
CA LEU A 618 -25.95 -7.22 -5.12
C LEU A 618 -25.73 -8.72 -4.89
N LYS A 619 -26.70 -9.43 -4.30
CA LYS A 619 -26.58 -10.85 -3.92
C LYS A 619 -26.01 -11.76 -5.01
N LYS A 620 -26.29 -11.48 -6.28
CA LYS A 620 -25.80 -12.28 -7.42
C LYS A 620 -24.28 -12.18 -7.61
N VAL A 621 -23.67 -11.05 -7.26
CA VAL A 621 -22.25 -10.75 -7.51
C VAL A 621 -21.40 -10.69 -6.24
N LEU A 622 -22.01 -10.60 -5.05
CA LEU A 622 -21.27 -10.56 -3.80
C LEU A 622 -20.50 -11.87 -3.57
N PRO A 623 -19.17 -11.80 -3.34
CA PRO A 623 -18.36 -12.99 -3.12
C PRO A 623 -18.59 -13.57 -1.72
N ILE A 624 -18.48 -14.90 -1.62
CA ILE A 624 -18.64 -15.65 -0.36
C ILE A 624 -17.30 -15.99 0.33
N LYS A 625 -16.16 -15.74 -0.33
CA LYS A 625 -14.83 -16.25 0.07
C LYS A 625 -14.39 -15.90 1.51
N HIS A 626 -14.78 -14.73 2.00
CA HIS A 626 -14.41 -14.20 3.32
C HIS A 626 -15.61 -14.09 4.26
N GLN A 627 -16.74 -14.72 3.89
CA GLN A 627 -17.89 -14.81 4.78
C GLN A 627 -17.69 -16.00 5.72
N LEU A 628 -18.13 -15.91 6.97
CA LEU A 628 -17.96 -16.99 7.97
C LEU A 628 -18.55 -18.34 7.49
N GLN A 629 -19.55 -18.29 6.61
CA GLN A 629 -20.17 -19.45 5.98
C GLN A 629 -19.19 -20.26 5.10
N SER A 630 -18.06 -19.69 4.68
CA SER A 630 -17.00 -20.38 3.94
C SER A 630 -16.17 -21.32 4.82
N ILE A 631 -16.23 -21.17 6.15
CA ILE A 631 -15.58 -22.08 7.10
C ILE A 631 -16.30 -23.42 7.04
N LYS A 632 -15.54 -24.48 6.77
CA LYS A 632 -16.11 -25.83 6.57
C LYS A 632 -16.53 -26.48 7.88
N ILE A 633 -15.78 -26.22 8.95
CA ILE A 633 -15.98 -26.84 10.26
C ILE A 633 -17.05 -26.06 11.03
N ALA A 634 -18.26 -26.61 11.13
CA ALA A 634 -19.41 -25.93 11.72
C ALA A 634 -19.17 -25.44 13.17
N ALA A 635 -18.51 -26.25 14.00
CA ALA A 635 -18.17 -25.88 15.39
C ALA A 635 -17.20 -24.67 15.44
N VAL A 636 -16.21 -24.65 14.55
CA VAL A 636 -15.29 -23.50 14.43
C VAL A 636 -16.04 -22.26 13.99
N ARG A 637 -16.93 -22.39 12.98
CA ARG A 637 -17.77 -21.29 12.51
C ARG A 637 -18.65 -20.70 13.62
N GLU A 638 -19.38 -21.52 14.36
CA GLU A 638 -20.28 -21.07 15.44
C GLU A 638 -19.53 -20.27 16.52
N HIS A 639 -18.33 -20.72 16.91
CA HIS A 639 -17.51 -20.00 17.88
C HIS A 639 -16.96 -18.67 17.35
N LEU A 640 -16.58 -18.62 16.07
CA LEU A 640 -16.09 -17.39 15.43
C LEU A 640 -17.21 -16.37 15.16
N GLU A 641 -18.44 -16.83 14.89
CA GLU A 641 -19.63 -15.96 14.80
C GLU A 641 -19.86 -15.17 16.09
N ARG A 642 -19.56 -15.75 17.26
CA ARG A 642 -19.63 -15.02 18.55
C ARG A 642 -18.62 -13.86 18.62
N LEU A 643 -17.42 -14.03 18.07
CA LEU A 643 -16.40 -12.97 18.03
C LEU A 643 -16.76 -11.85 17.04
N GLN A 644 -17.42 -12.19 15.93
CA GLN A 644 -17.86 -11.22 14.92
C GLN A 644 -18.83 -10.18 15.47
N LEU A 645 -19.54 -10.49 16.56
CA LEU A 645 -20.49 -9.59 17.24
C LEU A 645 -19.84 -8.72 18.32
N LEU A 646 -18.53 -8.85 18.55
CA LEU A 646 -17.83 -8.16 19.62
C LEU A 646 -17.81 -6.65 19.38
N LYS A 647 -18.10 -5.89 20.45
CA LYS A 647 -18.08 -4.42 20.47
C LYS A 647 -17.51 -3.88 21.78
N GLY A 648 -16.91 -2.70 21.74
CA GLY A 648 -16.45 -1.96 22.90
C GLY A 648 -15.06 -2.38 23.37
N LYS A 649 -14.83 -2.36 24.69
CA LYS A 649 -13.50 -2.54 25.28
C LYS A 649 -12.75 -3.81 24.81
N PRO A 650 -13.39 -4.99 24.70
CA PRO A 650 -12.66 -6.17 24.24
C PRO A 650 -12.09 -5.99 22.83
N ALA A 651 -12.88 -5.44 21.90
CA ALA A 651 -12.40 -5.09 20.55
C ALA A 651 -11.34 -3.99 20.59
N ALA A 652 -11.46 -3.01 21.50
CA ALA A 652 -10.50 -1.93 21.68
C ALA A 652 -9.10 -2.40 22.15
N LEU A 653 -9.00 -3.56 22.80
CA LEU A 653 -7.74 -4.11 23.30
C LEU A 653 -7.01 -5.00 22.29
N MET A 654 -7.75 -5.62 21.38
CA MET A 654 -7.21 -6.41 20.27
C MET A 654 -6.28 -5.56 19.40
N PRO A 655 -5.25 -6.14 18.77
CA PRO A 655 -4.40 -5.44 17.82
C PRO A 655 -5.16 -5.08 16.54
N GLU A 656 -4.63 -4.17 15.72
CA GLU A 656 -5.29 -3.74 14.46
C GLU A 656 -5.54 -4.94 13.53
N LEU A 657 -4.54 -5.81 13.37
CA LEU A 657 -4.63 -7.05 12.59
C LEU A 657 -3.93 -8.21 13.30
N ALA A 658 -4.64 -9.31 13.51
CA ALA A 658 -4.05 -10.58 13.94
C ALA A 658 -4.40 -11.72 12.99
N LEU A 659 -3.44 -12.62 12.77
CA LEU A 659 -3.64 -13.85 12.02
C LEU A 659 -3.72 -15.04 12.97
N VAL A 660 -4.79 -15.81 12.85
CA VAL A 660 -5.08 -16.97 13.70
C VAL A 660 -5.02 -18.24 12.85
N ARG A 661 -4.30 -19.24 13.31
CA ARG A 661 -4.39 -20.61 12.81
C ARG A 661 -5.19 -21.43 13.81
N VAL A 662 -6.33 -21.97 13.36
CA VAL A 662 -7.12 -22.96 14.11
C VAL A 662 -6.77 -24.34 13.56
N THR A 663 -6.08 -25.16 14.35
CA THR A 663 -5.73 -26.53 13.93
C THR A 663 -6.85 -27.50 14.27
N ASP A 664 -7.28 -28.29 13.29
CA ASP A 664 -8.34 -29.29 13.45
C ASP A 664 -7.95 -30.59 12.71
N PRO A 665 -8.36 -31.79 13.19
CA PRO A 665 -8.10 -33.04 12.50
C PRO A 665 -8.63 -33.10 11.05
N ALA A 666 -9.69 -32.35 10.72
CA ALA A 666 -10.24 -32.25 9.37
C ALA A 666 -9.47 -31.28 8.45
N GLY A 667 -8.53 -30.51 9.02
CA GLY A 667 -7.72 -29.52 8.31
C GLY A 667 -7.74 -28.16 9.02
N ASP A 668 -6.66 -27.39 8.84
CA ASP A 668 -6.53 -26.09 9.48
C ASP A 668 -7.45 -25.04 8.87
N GLU A 669 -7.92 -24.11 9.70
CA GLU A 669 -8.56 -22.87 9.27
C GLU A 669 -7.69 -21.66 9.62
N TYR A 670 -7.63 -20.69 8.72
CA TYR A 670 -6.85 -19.46 8.89
C TYR A 670 -7.81 -18.29 8.91
N ILE A 671 -7.70 -17.44 9.93
CA ILE A 671 -8.64 -16.34 10.17
C ILE A 671 -7.86 -15.04 10.38
N SER A 672 -8.36 -13.95 9.81
CA SER A 672 -7.92 -12.59 10.10
C SER A 672 -8.89 -11.95 11.11
N LEU A 673 -8.35 -11.52 12.25
CA LEU A 673 -9.06 -10.70 13.23
C LEU A 673 -8.65 -9.24 13.02
N ILE A 674 -9.61 -8.37 12.74
CA ILE A 674 -9.37 -6.96 12.44
C ILE A 674 -10.15 -6.11 13.44
N ALA A 675 -9.44 -5.31 14.24
CA ALA A 675 -10.07 -4.37 15.15
C ALA A 675 -10.45 -3.09 14.39
N ASN A 676 -11.75 -2.80 14.27
CA ASN A 676 -12.22 -1.57 13.62
C ASN A 676 -12.38 -0.49 14.68
N ARG A 677 -11.50 0.51 14.69
CA ARG A 677 -11.56 1.61 15.66
C ARG A 677 -12.61 2.63 15.26
N SER A 678 -13.44 3.06 16.21
CA SER A 678 -14.44 4.12 15.98
C SER A 678 -13.91 5.51 16.32
N TYR A 679 -14.34 6.51 15.55
CA TYR A 679 -14.01 7.91 15.74
C TYR A 679 -15.28 8.77 15.71
N SER A 680 -15.28 9.84 16.50
CA SER A 680 -16.37 10.84 16.51
C SER A 680 -16.46 11.57 15.16
N SER A 681 -15.32 11.82 14.52
CA SER A 681 -15.17 12.42 13.19
C SER A 681 -13.75 12.18 12.63
N MET A 682 -13.62 12.10 11.30
CA MET A 682 -12.33 12.04 10.58
C MET A 682 -11.82 13.41 10.06
N THR A 683 -12.51 14.51 10.38
CA THR A 683 -12.14 15.86 9.91
C THR A 683 -10.88 16.44 10.55
N SER A 684 -10.40 15.84 11.65
CA SER A 684 -9.23 16.34 12.37
C SER A 684 -7.96 15.62 11.95
N MET A 685 -7.04 16.34 11.31
CA MET A 685 -5.74 15.81 10.89
C MET A 685 -4.78 15.53 12.06
N PHE A 686 -4.79 16.34 13.13
CA PHE A 686 -3.82 16.25 14.23
C PHE A 686 -4.39 15.73 15.55
N ARG A 687 -5.71 15.57 15.66
CA ARG A 687 -6.38 15.14 16.91
C ARG A 687 -7.20 13.87 16.73
N GLU A 688 -6.76 12.97 15.85
CA GLU A 688 -7.40 11.66 15.64
C GLU A 688 -7.61 10.92 16.97
N GLN A 689 -6.60 10.91 17.85
CA GLN A 689 -6.71 10.29 19.18
C GLN A 689 -7.77 10.93 20.08
N ALA A 690 -7.97 12.25 20.00
CA ALA A 690 -9.02 12.92 20.77
C ALA A 690 -10.43 12.57 20.27
N ASN A 691 -10.55 12.11 19.01
CA ASN A 691 -11.80 11.68 18.41
C ASN A 691 -12.09 10.20 18.66
N ARG A 692 -11.19 9.42 19.26
CA ARG A 692 -11.41 7.99 19.50
C ARG A 692 -12.65 7.73 20.36
N ARG A 693 -13.38 6.68 19.99
CA ARG A 693 -14.55 6.15 20.70
C ARG A 693 -14.37 4.65 20.97
N PRO A 694 -13.52 4.26 21.95
CA PRO A 694 -13.24 2.84 22.22
C PRO A 694 -14.48 2.01 22.57
N GLY A 695 -15.52 2.64 23.15
CA GLY A 695 -16.80 1.96 23.45
C GLY A 695 -17.60 1.58 22.21
N GLU A 696 -17.23 2.08 21.03
CA GLU A 696 -17.87 1.79 19.75
C GLU A 696 -17.01 0.93 18.83
N ASP A 697 -15.79 0.55 19.24
CA ASP A 697 -14.91 -0.32 18.46
C ASP A 697 -15.58 -1.67 18.21
N THR A 698 -15.31 -2.28 17.06
CA THR A 698 -15.85 -3.60 16.70
C THR A 698 -14.72 -4.53 16.26
N LEU A 699 -15.00 -5.84 16.22
CA LEU A 699 -14.07 -6.83 15.69
C LEU A 699 -14.66 -7.49 14.44
N SER A 700 -13.92 -7.45 13.34
CA SER A 700 -14.21 -8.24 12.14
C SER A 700 -13.43 -9.56 12.18
N VAL A 701 -14.10 -10.66 11.87
CA VAL A 701 -13.59 -12.03 11.89
C VAL A 701 -13.77 -12.61 10.50
N LEU A 702 -12.68 -12.66 9.73
CA LEU A 702 -12.72 -13.00 8.31
C LEU A 702 -11.91 -14.26 8.01
N PRO A 703 -12.49 -15.31 7.41
CA PRO A 703 -11.72 -16.44 6.93
C PRO A 703 -10.70 -16.02 5.87
N GLY A 704 -9.46 -16.50 6.00
CA GLY A 704 -8.36 -16.20 5.11
C GLY A 704 -7.40 -15.13 5.63
N PHE A 705 -6.66 -14.53 4.70
CA PHE A 705 -5.59 -13.57 4.94
C PHE A 705 -5.98 -12.20 4.43
N ILE A 706 -6.25 -11.27 5.35
CA ILE A 706 -6.55 -9.88 5.04
C ILE A 706 -5.43 -9.01 5.61
N GLY A 707 -4.92 -8.07 4.80
CA GLY A 707 -3.82 -7.19 5.17
C GLY A 707 -2.43 -7.79 5.02
N ALA A 708 -1.44 -6.90 5.05
CA ALA A 708 -0.04 -7.24 4.79
C ALA A 708 0.85 -7.13 6.05
N TYR A 709 0.31 -6.62 7.15
CA TYR A 709 1.05 -6.21 8.34
C TYR A 709 0.44 -6.84 9.60
N PRO A 710 0.61 -8.15 9.84
CA PRO A 710 0.14 -8.75 11.07
C PRO A 710 0.83 -8.08 12.28
N ASN A 711 0.04 -7.69 13.26
CA ASN A 711 0.53 -7.20 14.55
C ASN A 711 0.77 -8.37 15.52
N ALA A 712 -0.02 -9.44 15.39
CA ALA A 712 0.08 -10.63 16.22
C ALA A 712 -0.26 -11.91 15.43
N PHE A 713 0.31 -13.03 15.88
CA PHE A 713 -0.02 -14.37 15.43
C PHE A 713 -0.60 -15.17 16.60
N PHE A 714 -1.65 -15.94 16.33
CA PHE A 714 -2.23 -16.87 17.28
C PHE A 714 -2.27 -18.29 16.71
N GLN A 715 -2.00 -19.28 17.56
CA GLN A 715 -2.21 -20.70 17.26
C GLN A 715 -3.15 -21.29 18.29
N VAL A 716 -4.22 -21.92 17.83
CA VAL A 716 -5.30 -22.43 18.68
C VAL A 716 -5.73 -23.79 18.13
N SER A 717 -5.91 -24.80 18.99
CA SER A 717 -6.55 -26.05 18.57
C SER A 717 -8.06 -25.90 18.56
N SER A 718 -8.77 -26.66 17.70
CA SER A 718 -10.23 -26.61 17.68
C SER A 718 -10.86 -26.96 19.04
N ALA A 719 -10.18 -27.79 19.85
CA ALA A 719 -10.58 -28.11 21.22
C ALA A 719 -10.46 -26.92 22.21
N GLU A 720 -9.53 -26.00 21.97
CA GLU A 720 -9.30 -24.81 22.81
C GLU A 720 -10.02 -23.55 22.32
N LEU A 721 -10.65 -23.62 21.14
CA LEU A 721 -11.27 -22.47 20.49
C LEU A 721 -12.34 -21.81 21.37
N VAL A 722 -13.12 -22.58 22.12
CA VAL A 722 -14.08 -22.05 23.10
C VAL A 722 -13.38 -21.14 24.10
N GLY A 723 -12.30 -21.62 24.72
CA GLY A 723 -11.54 -20.85 25.69
C GLY A 723 -10.82 -19.65 25.08
N PHE A 724 -10.38 -19.73 23.82
CA PHE A 724 -9.81 -18.60 23.10
C PHE A 724 -10.86 -17.48 22.89
N VAL A 725 -12.05 -17.85 22.41
CA VAL A 725 -13.17 -16.93 22.23
C VAL A 725 -13.57 -16.28 23.56
N GLU A 726 -13.73 -17.07 24.62
CA GLU A 726 -14.07 -16.57 25.95
C GLU A 726 -13.03 -15.59 26.49
N THR A 727 -11.74 -15.90 26.32
CA THR A 727 -10.64 -15.01 26.73
C THR A 727 -10.71 -13.68 25.99
N ILE A 728 -10.96 -13.68 24.68
CA ILE A 728 -11.12 -12.44 23.90
C ILE A 728 -12.36 -11.66 24.35
N THR A 729 -13.50 -12.33 24.55
CA THR A 729 -14.74 -11.64 24.95
C THR A 729 -14.65 -11.03 26.35
N GLY A 730 -13.80 -11.56 27.23
CA GLY A 730 -13.60 -11.10 28.59
C GLY A 730 -12.47 -10.07 28.77
N LEU A 731 -11.86 -9.56 27.69
CA LEU A 731 -10.78 -8.57 27.78
C LEU A 731 -11.28 -7.23 28.36
N GLU A 732 -10.73 -6.82 29.50
CA GLU A 732 -11.03 -5.52 30.14
C GLU A 732 -9.78 -4.63 30.27
N THR A 733 -8.58 -5.23 30.31
CA THR A 733 -7.31 -4.55 30.51
C THR A 733 -6.23 -5.02 29.54
N ILE A 734 -5.14 -4.24 29.45
CA ILE A 734 -3.94 -4.66 28.72
C ILE A 734 -3.33 -5.92 29.34
N SER A 735 -3.46 -6.13 30.66
CA SER A 735 -2.96 -7.34 31.31
C SER A 735 -3.70 -8.59 30.85
N ASP A 736 -5.01 -8.49 30.60
CA ASP A 736 -5.80 -9.60 30.08
C ASP A 736 -5.36 -9.96 28.65
N TYR A 737 -5.05 -8.95 27.83
CA TYR A 737 -4.52 -9.16 26.48
C TYR A 737 -3.11 -9.79 26.51
N VAL A 738 -2.25 -9.38 27.44
CA VAL A 738 -0.95 -10.05 27.67
C VAL A 738 -1.18 -11.52 28.04
N GLY A 739 -2.19 -11.82 28.88
CA GLY A 739 -2.60 -13.18 29.22
C GLY A 739 -3.08 -14.00 28.01
N LEU A 740 -3.85 -13.39 27.10
CA LEU A 740 -4.26 -14.00 25.83
C LEU A 740 -3.04 -14.38 24.99
N LEU A 741 -2.09 -13.45 24.82
CA LEU A 741 -0.85 -13.70 24.08
C LEU A 741 0.02 -14.77 24.75
N ASP A 742 0.06 -14.79 26.08
CA ASP A 742 0.83 -15.78 26.83
C ASP A 742 0.31 -17.21 26.65
N LYS A 743 -1.00 -17.35 26.39
CA LYS A 743 -1.64 -18.65 26.20
C LYS A 743 -1.67 -19.11 24.74
N TYR A 744 -1.95 -18.20 23.81
CA TYR A 744 -2.20 -18.56 22.40
C TYR A 744 -1.32 -17.82 21.39
N GLY A 745 -0.62 -16.77 21.82
CA GLY A 745 0.15 -15.90 20.94
C GLY A 745 1.53 -16.49 20.59
N VAL A 746 2.03 -16.12 19.41
CA VAL A 746 3.43 -16.35 19.01
C VAL A 746 4.14 -15.00 18.98
N ARG A 747 4.95 -14.76 20.01
CA ARG A 747 5.64 -13.48 20.25
C ARG A 747 6.91 -13.37 19.40
N ARG A 748 7.41 -12.14 19.25
CA ARG A 748 8.72 -11.85 18.62
C ARG A 748 9.89 -12.64 19.24
N THR A 749 9.80 -13.00 20.51
CA THR A 749 10.83 -13.75 21.24
C THR A 749 10.58 -15.25 21.26
N ASP A 750 9.46 -15.74 20.72
CA ASP A 750 9.10 -17.15 20.74
C ASP A 750 10.02 -17.95 19.80
N ALA A 751 10.60 -19.05 20.29
CA ALA A 751 11.47 -19.92 19.48
C ALA A 751 10.74 -20.51 18.26
N ARG A 752 9.40 -20.61 18.30
CA ARG A 752 8.56 -21.10 17.20
C ARG A 752 8.24 -20.03 16.16
N PHE A 753 8.71 -18.79 16.32
CA PHE A 753 8.33 -17.66 15.47
C PHE A 753 8.57 -17.95 13.98
N TRP A 754 9.76 -18.40 13.60
CA TRP A 754 10.08 -18.66 12.19
C TRP A 754 9.25 -19.81 11.60
N ALA A 755 9.12 -20.93 12.33
CA ALA A 755 8.25 -22.03 11.91
C ALA A 755 6.79 -21.59 11.73
N THR A 756 6.30 -20.72 12.63
CA THR A 756 4.95 -20.14 12.55
C THR A 756 4.81 -19.25 11.32
N SER A 757 5.79 -18.37 11.08
CA SER A 757 5.85 -17.51 9.89
C SER A 757 5.77 -18.35 8.62
N ASP A 758 6.58 -19.41 8.53
CA ASP A 758 6.63 -20.28 7.36
C ASP A 758 5.29 -20.96 7.08
N ILE A 759 4.61 -21.45 8.13
CA ILE A 759 3.27 -22.03 8.04
C ILE A 759 2.27 -21.01 7.49
N PHE A 760 2.24 -19.78 8.02
CA PHE A 760 1.31 -18.75 7.54
C PHE A 760 1.64 -18.33 6.10
N HIS A 761 2.90 -18.11 5.74
CA HIS A 761 3.27 -17.75 4.36
C HIS A 761 3.01 -18.89 3.38
N GLN A 762 3.23 -20.15 3.77
CA GLN A 762 2.89 -21.32 2.97
C GLN A 762 1.38 -21.40 2.72
N ALA A 763 0.58 -21.35 3.78
CA ALA A 763 -0.88 -21.38 3.67
C ALA A 763 -1.42 -20.18 2.88
N TYR A 764 -0.79 -19.01 3.01
CA TYR A 764 -1.17 -17.83 2.22
C TYR A 764 -0.91 -18.06 0.72
N ARG A 765 0.27 -18.59 0.35
CA ARG A 765 0.59 -18.93 -1.04
C ARG A 765 -0.31 -20.02 -1.62
N GLU A 766 -0.64 -21.04 -0.83
CA GLU A 766 -1.49 -22.15 -1.29
C GLU A 766 -2.94 -21.73 -1.48
N ARG A 767 -3.51 -20.94 -0.56
CA ARG A 767 -4.90 -20.48 -0.64
C ARG A 767 -5.10 -19.32 -1.62
N TYR A 768 -4.08 -18.49 -1.79
CA TYR A 768 -4.15 -17.25 -2.58
C TYR A 768 -2.95 -17.11 -3.53
N PRO A 769 -2.70 -18.08 -4.44
CA PRO A 769 -1.48 -18.11 -5.25
C PRO A 769 -1.26 -16.85 -6.08
N LEU A 770 -2.36 -16.20 -6.51
CA LEU A 770 -2.32 -14.97 -7.29
C LEU A 770 -2.06 -13.71 -6.48
N THR A 771 -2.64 -13.58 -5.28
CA THR A 771 -2.61 -12.33 -4.50
C THR A 771 -1.66 -12.41 -3.30
N SER A 772 -1.11 -13.59 -3.01
CA SER A 772 -0.17 -13.79 -1.92
C SER A 772 1.15 -13.06 -2.16
N GLY A 773 1.77 -12.64 -1.06
CA GLY A 773 3.09 -12.05 -1.06
C GLY A 773 3.69 -12.15 0.33
N ILE A 774 4.95 -11.76 0.46
CA ILE A 774 5.64 -11.76 1.75
C ILE A 774 4.98 -10.71 2.66
N LEU A 775 4.43 -11.17 3.79
CA LEU A 775 3.93 -10.33 4.89
C LEU A 775 5.06 -9.51 5.53
N ASP A 776 4.73 -8.33 6.04
CA ASP A 776 5.68 -7.42 6.67
C ASP A 776 5.58 -7.43 8.20
N PHE A 777 6.73 -7.54 8.86
CA PHE A 777 6.87 -7.74 10.31
C PHE A 777 7.35 -6.51 11.07
N ASN A 778 7.42 -5.34 10.42
CA ASN A 778 7.79 -4.09 11.08
C ASN A 778 6.74 -3.64 12.11
N ARG A 779 5.51 -4.15 12.03
CA ARG A 779 4.38 -3.79 12.91
C ARG A 779 3.98 -4.86 13.94
N LEU A 780 4.75 -5.94 14.06
CA LEU A 780 4.54 -6.92 15.13
C LEU A 780 4.65 -6.25 16.50
N GLU A 781 3.76 -6.59 17.41
CA GLU A 781 3.75 -6.00 18.74
C GLU A 781 4.81 -6.64 19.66
N ASN A 782 5.08 -5.95 20.76
CA ASN A 782 5.93 -6.43 21.85
C ASN A 782 5.20 -6.40 23.21
N ARG A 783 3.89 -6.13 23.20
CA ARG A 783 2.98 -6.31 24.35
C ARG A 783 2.87 -7.79 24.62
#